data_AF-A0A2D8S8Y3-F1
#
_entry.id   AF-A0A2D8S8Y3-F1
#
_cell.length_a   1.000
_cell.length_b   1.000
_cell.length_c   1.000
_cell.angle_alpha   90.00
_cell.angle_beta   90.00
_cell.angle_gamma   90.00
#
_symmetry.space_group_name_H-M   'P 1'
#
loop_
_entity.id
_entity.type
_entity.pdbx_description
1 polymer ?
#
loop_
_entity_poly.entity_id
_entity_poly.type
_entity_poly.pdbx_seq_one_letter_code
_entity_poly.pdbx_strand_id
1 'polypeptide(L)'
;MFKLIIFNSHFKKLLLLNIMIAFSFMSNWTYQADLLNAKKTSNGDLKELIGNVIIEKDSTILMTQKALIFSNNEKFQLFGDIKMIDKENILTCDTLFYFSNDVENIIAFGNVNFENDNNVIKSDSLYYSMDNDSISAFGNAFLNHLESTMTAAKINLIESKGFLGNSFHAQNNVVINDNEVIIKGSEVFYIDSIQHMTILEDAHIIDTNNEILGENIFIQFQDSMIQQILIDENPIINRKITNTSYESNTYNNLIDIISGESIVIDYIDNKLDKVHVIGMANSLYHVIDNNLLEGINEVSGDSIVFLFNNDELSKIKVSGGGKGFYTPEFQNSNIDSIINYFAEKIDYDIANNINHFYQDGSIQYQDTKLNADYMEIDWDTNKLNSYKVNDKQPIVQTDKKSSPMLGDTIYFDLISKIGMINKGKTELNNAFYHGHEIVHDNQNNIYSSQGIYTSCDLDHPHYYFKSNKMKMIPDKYIIAQPIILHIKGLPIIGFPFAILPNKGGQRQSGWIMPTFGYSERNGTYFHNLGYYHVLNDYSEIKVLSNFYDRKGFKFNFKFRYNKRYNYSGSFSSTLVQDLNSGSSDIKNIFSNATQNNNLIWSHNHQIDPTQNYNFNFHYISKNDFYQQSQVGYNSETRLQQNILSAFNYRKSWSNSDNSININLSDSFNPLIKNNKPTSSVPVFYRNMILPQIKFNHGSRLLFGDGSKWYNSIYYGYNSDYKASRDFGHLLLENNEVKDSTRHKNGINHRFYLKGSQKLFQHINFNTTINMLESWILGYKEPQLDANGIFIDNQFDSSDKLKRRLTGDLSLSMGTKLYGVLSTNIFNLTAIRHVVSPSVTYSYRPDFSQQNIFGLNIDYVTKDSSGDIYDYFSGNLVPSTPIGKRESYGFKLNNDFYGKIFTNGEYKKIHLINWSNSLSYNPTYEKFKLSYLNSSLRSTLSSNLNFNINLNYDLYKTSNGIRINEIANSPRLSSLNSSIQFKLFGKQIDRFQDTSLDSTEDNTNANIYDQYEPILTSNNKWQATFNLGSFFNFNNSLNQWDKDFWFDSNLDFNITKHWSLSYSARFNVVSSEIVRHNLMIYRPLHCWMFSFQWYPGIGPNNFGSGFQLLIKVKNPDLQDIRLKHTEGNMFGF
;
A
#
# COMPACT_ATOMS: atom_id res chain seq x y z
N MET A 1 54.09 21.87 52.88
CA MET A 1 53.70 21.60 54.29
C MET A 1 54.62 20.49 54.78
N PHE A 2 55.42 20.76 55.83
CA PHE A 2 56.12 19.84 56.76
C PHE A 2 56.56 18.44 56.25
N LYS A 3 57.88 18.12 56.25
CA LYS A 3 58.61 17.38 57.34
C LYS A 3 58.07 15.95 57.55
N LEU A 4 58.81 14.87 57.76
CA LEU A 4 60.14 14.60 58.35
C LEU A 4 60.37 13.07 58.12
N ILE A 5 61.54 12.59 57.70
CA ILE A 5 62.64 11.98 58.52
C ILE A 5 62.20 10.85 59.49
N ILE A 6 63.08 9.83 59.58
CA ILE A 6 63.57 9.10 60.78
C ILE A 6 63.39 7.57 60.62
N PHE A 7 64.32 6.64 60.85
CA PHE A 7 65.77 6.60 61.15
C PHE A 7 66.09 5.12 61.51
N ASN A 8 67.39 4.78 61.52
CA ASN A 8 68.09 3.95 62.52
C ASN A 8 68.38 2.43 62.29
N SER A 9 69.68 2.19 62.11
CA SER A 9 70.64 1.44 62.96
C SER A 9 70.58 -0.10 63.12
N HIS A 10 71.68 -0.78 62.74
CA HIS A 10 72.76 -1.31 63.62
C HIS A 10 73.59 -2.39 62.86
N PHE A 11 74.90 -2.20 62.62
CA PHE A 11 76.07 -2.68 63.39
C PHE A 11 76.46 -4.18 63.27
N LYS A 12 77.54 -4.52 62.53
CA LYS A 12 78.80 -5.23 62.97
C LYS A 12 79.57 -5.99 61.85
N LYS A 13 80.88 -5.68 61.72
CA LYS A 13 82.10 -6.54 61.54
C LYS A 13 82.18 -7.50 60.32
N LEU A 14 83.30 -7.77 59.60
CA LEU A 14 84.76 -7.64 59.77
C LEU A 14 85.53 -7.97 58.43
N LEU A 15 86.72 -7.35 58.19
CA LEU A 15 87.95 -7.80 57.43
C LEU A 15 87.85 -8.12 55.90
N LEU A 16 88.77 -7.77 54.96
CA LEU A 16 90.27 -7.60 54.90
C LEU A 16 90.64 -6.80 53.59
N LEU A 17 91.38 -5.67 53.61
CA LEU A 17 92.80 -5.39 53.19
C LEU A 17 93.20 -5.73 51.71
N ASN A 18 93.90 -4.92 50.87
CA ASN A 18 95.01 -3.92 50.98
C ASN A 18 94.82 -2.77 49.94
N ILE A 19 94.99 -1.47 50.25
CA ILE A 19 96.20 -0.58 50.32
C ILE A 19 97.03 -0.45 49.03
N MET A 20 97.05 0.76 48.43
CA MET A 20 98.25 1.61 48.31
C MET A 20 97.90 3.05 47.90
N ILE A 21 98.64 3.99 48.50
CA ILE A 21 98.53 5.45 48.46
C ILE A 21 99.57 6.00 47.46
N ALA A 22 99.27 7.09 46.74
CA ALA A 22 100.26 8.12 46.39
C ALA A 22 99.61 9.46 45.95
N PHE A 23 99.73 10.46 46.83
CA PHE A 23 99.90 11.91 46.66
C PHE A 23 99.46 12.65 45.38
N SER A 24 98.65 13.69 45.61
CA SER A 24 98.21 14.77 44.71
C SER A 24 99.29 15.85 44.49
N PHE A 25 99.54 16.21 43.24
CA PHE A 25 100.16 17.47 42.82
C PHE A 25 99.07 18.48 42.46
N MET A 26 99.21 19.74 42.87
CA MET A 26 98.46 20.85 42.26
C MET A 26 99.25 21.36 41.04
N SER A 27 98.60 21.41 39.88
CA SER A 27 99.11 21.96 38.62
C SER A 27 98.80 23.45 38.51
N ASN A 28 99.80 24.25 38.11
CA ASN A 28 99.67 25.69 37.85
C ASN A 28 99.70 25.94 36.33
N TRP A 29 98.89 26.88 35.83
CA TRP A 29 98.90 27.32 34.43
C TRP A 29 100.26 27.87 33.98
N THR A 30 100.75 27.44 32.82
CA THR A 30 101.94 27.97 32.12
C THR A 30 101.51 28.80 30.89
N TYR A 31 102.27 29.86 30.58
CA TYR A 31 101.91 30.82 29.52
C TYR A 31 103.13 31.13 28.63
N GLN A 32 102.93 31.16 27.31
CA GLN A 32 103.91 31.55 26.29
C GLN A 32 103.25 32.57 25.34
N ALA A 33 103.95 33.66 25.01
CA ALA A 33 103.50 34.67 24.04
C ALA A 33 104.70 35.50 23.54
N ASP A 34 104.56 36.15 22.38
CA ASP A 34 105.56 37.08 21.84
C ASP A 34 105.69 38.35 22.71
N LEU A 35 104.59 38.78 23.33
CA LEU A 35 104.53 39.96 24.22
C LEU A 35 103.60 39.69 25.42
N LEU A 36 104.09 39.96 26.65
CA LEU A 36 103.31 39.87 27.89
C LEU A 36 103.27 41.23 28.60
N ASN A 37 102.08 41.82 28.71
CA ASN A 37 101.81 43.07 29.41
C ASN A 37 100.98 42.82 30.67
N ALA A 38 101.55 43.08 31.85
CA ALA A 38 100.80 43.01 33.11
C ALA A 38 100.30 44.40 33.51
N LYS A 39 98.99 44.54 33.76
CA LYS A 39 98.34 45.78 34.22
C LYS A 39 97.53 45.50 35.49
N LYS A 40 97.76 46.28 36.55
CA LYS A 40 96.89 46.29 37.71
C LYS A 40 95.63 47.08 37.39
N THR A 41 94.47 46.43 37.46
CA THR A 41 93.16 47.07 37.30
C THR A 41 92.38 46.98 38.60
N SER A 42 91.31 47.77 38.76
CA SER A 42 90.45 47.73 39.95
C SER A 42 89.78 46.36 40.19
N ASN A 43 89.76 45.48 39.17
CA ASN A 43 89.14 44.16 39.21
C ASN A 43 90.16 42.99 39.29
N GLY A 44 91.42 43.27 39.65
CA GLY A 44 92.49 42.26 39.81
C GLY A 44 93.68 42.43 38.85
N ASP A 45 94.70 41.60 39.03
CA ASP A 45 95.90 41.56 38.18
C ASP A 45 95.53 41.02 36.79
N LEU A 46 95.54 41.89 35.77
CA LEU A 46 95.28 41.57 34.37
C LEU A 46 96.62 41.31 33.65
N LYS A 47 96.77 40.13 33.04
CA LYS A 47 97.89 39.84 32.12
C LYS A 47 97.34 39.79 30.70
N GLU A 48 97.84 40.67 29.84
CA GLU A 48 97.54 40.74 28.42
C GLU A 48 98.70 40.09 27.64
N LEU A 49 98.42 38.98 26.96
CA LEU A 49 99.35 38.23 26.10
C LEU A 49 99.00 38.53 24.64
N ILE A 50 99.98 38.88 23.81
CA ILE A 50 99.77 39.24 22.40
C ILE A 50 100.85 38.57 21.52
N GLY A 51 100.42 37.96 20.41
CA GLY A 51 101.27 37.28 19.42
C GLY A 51 101.61 35.84 19.83
N ASN A 52 101.22 34.86 19.00
CA ASN A 52 101.45 33.42 19.18
C ASN A 52 101.25 32.94 20.63
N VAL A 53 100.10 33.26 21.22
CA VAL A 53 99.82 32.97 22.62
C VAL A 53 99.47 31.49 22.77
N ILE A 54 100.15 30.80 23.68
CA ILE A 54 99.87 29.42 24.09
C ILE A 54 99.75 29.39 25.63
N ILE A 55 98.65 28.86 26.14
CA ILE A 55 98.37 28.73 27.57
C ILE A 55 98.11 27.26 27.87
N GLU A 56 98.82 26.68 28.83
CA GLU A 56 98.75 25.23 29.12
C GLU A 56 98.48 24.96 30.61
N LYS A 57 97.61 24.00 30.90
CA LYS A 57 97.42 23.39 32.23
C LYS A 57 96.96 21.95 32.04
N ASP A 58 97.66 21.02 32.66
CA ASP A 58 97.39 19.58 32.56
C ASP A 58 97.30 19.09 31.10
N SER A 59 96.09 18.72 30.63
CA SER A 59 95.82 18.28 29.26
C SER A 59 95.26 19.38 28.35
N THR A 60 95.01 20.57 28.87
CA THR A 60 94.37 21.69 28.17
C THR A 60 95.41 22.65 27.61
N ILE A 61 95.36 22.90 26.31
CA ILE A 61 96.21 23.83 25.54
C ILE A 61 95.29 24.85 24.86
N LEU A 62 95.46 26.14 25.15
CA LEU A 62 94.73 27.24 24.52
C LEU A 62 95.69 28.05 23.65
N MET A 63 95.42 28.13 22.34
CA MET A 63 96.19 28.90 21.36
C MET A 63 95.37 30.10 20.87
N THR A 64 95.96 31.30 20.80
CA THR A 64 95.28 32.50 20.27
C THR A 64 96.28 33.59 19.84
N GLN A 65 95.81 34.60 19.11
CA GLN A 65 96.59 35.81 18.81
C GLN A 65 96.65 36.77 20.01
N LYS A 66 95.64 36.76 20.88
CA LYS A 66 95.58 37.63 22.06
C LYS A 66 94.80 37.00 23.22
N ALA A 67 95.36 37.03 24.44
CA ALA A 67 94.68 36.58 25.66
C ALA A 67 94.70 37.63 26.76
N LEU A 68 93.59 37.82 27.45
CA LEU A 68 93.43 38.63 28.66
C LEU A 68 93.14 37.71 29.85
N ILE A 69 94.08 37.63 30.78
CA ILE A 69 94.02 36.75 31.96
C ILE A 69 93.78 37.59 33.21
N PHE A 70 92.69 37.30 33.94
CA PHE A 70 92.35 37.96 35.20
C PHE A 70 92.69 37.05 36.38
N SER A 71 93.78 37.36 37.09
CA SER A 71 94.42 36.43 38.06
C SER A 71 93.61 36.17 39.34
N ASN A 72 92.67 37.05 39.71
CA ASN A 72 91.88 36.87 40.96
C ASN A 72 90.73 35.86 40.82
N ASN A 73 90.27 35.60 39.59
CA ASN A 73 89.09 34.75 39.31
C ASN A 73 89.36 33.70 38.21
N GLU A 74 90.64 33.45 37.89
CA GLU A 74 91.09 32.52 36.85
C GLU A 74 90.23 32.56 35.57
N LYS A 75 89.98 33.79 35.09
CA LYS A 75 89.19 34.04 33.88
C LYS A 75 90.12 34.40 32.73
N PHE A 76 90.02 33.67 31.62
CA PHE A 76 90.71 34.00 30.37
C PHE A 76 89.72 34.51 29.34
N GLN A 77 90.11 35.56 28.62
CA GLN A 77 89.39 36.05 27.44
C GLN A 77 90.36 36.02 26.26
N LEU A 78 90.11 35.15 25.29
CA LEU A 78 90.96 34.92 24.12
C LEU A 78 90.29 35.56 22.91
N PHE A 79 91.09 36.12 21.99
CA PHE A 79 90.61 36.82 20.79
C PHE A 79 91.50 36.51 19.57
N GLY A 80 90.86 36.15 18.44
CA GLY A 80 91.50 35.95 17.15
C GLY A 80 92.06 34.54 16.96
N ASP A 81 91.55 33.82 15.95
CA ASP A 81 91.91 32.46 15.51
C ASP A 81 92.23 31.52 16.68
N ILE A 82 91.27 31.34 17.58
CA ILE A 82 91.48 30.58 18.81
C ILE A 82 91.39 29.10 18.50
N LYS A 83 92.30 28.31 19.07
CA LYS A 83 92.24 26.86 19.08
C LYS A 83 92.53 26.34 20.48
N MET A 84 91.56 25.71 21.11
CA MET A 84 91.72 24.94 22.33
C MET A 84 91.85 23.46 21.98
N ILE A 85 92.73 22.76 22.67
CA ILE A 85 92.84 21.31 22.68
C ILE A 85 92.76 20.87 24.15
N ASP A 86 91.80 20.05 24.52
CA ASP A 86 91.73 19.43 25.85
C ASP A 86 91.47 17.93 25.71
N LYS A 87 92.49 17.11 26.03
CA LYS A 87 92.52 15.67 25.71
C LYS A 87 92.27 15.43 24.22
N GLU A 88 91.09 14.89 23.86
CA GLU A 88 90.64 14.60 22.50
C GLU A 88 89.70 15.69 21.94
N ASN A 89 89.30 16.67 22.75
CA ASN A 89 88.41 17.77 22.34
C ASN A 89 89.20 18.92 21.69
N ILE A 90 88.80 19.34 20.50
CA ILE A 90 89.37 20.47 19.76
C ILE A 90 88.27 21.53 19.57
N LEU A 91 88.46 22.74 20.08
CA LEU A 91 87.52 23.84 19.93
C LEU A 91 88.19 25.02 19.24
N THR A 92 87.64 25.47 18.11
CA THR A 92 88.08 26.68 17.39
C THR A 92 87.00 27.74 17.34
N CYS A 93 87.36 29.02 17.52
CA CYS A 93 86.42 30.15 17.46
C CYS A 93 87.13 31.51 17.33
N ASP A 94 86.37 32.58 17.14
CA ASP A 94 86.89 33.95 17.05
C ASP A 94 87.14 34.58 18.44
N THR A 95 86.29 34.27 19.44
CA THR A 95 86.40 34.76 20.83
C THR A 95 86.05 33.67 21.82
N LEU A 96 86.85 33.48 22.88
CA LEU A 96 86.64 32.44 23.90
C LEU A 96 86.80 33.00 25.31
N PHE A 97 85.83 32.74 26.17
CA PHE A 97 85.88 33.04 27.61
C PHE A 97 86.02 31.73 28.38
N TYR A 98 87.13 31.55 29.09
CA TYR A 98 87.38 30.42 29.97
C TYR A 98 87.24 30.89 31.42
N PHE A 99 86.51 30.15 32.25
CA PHE A 99 86.29 30.45 33.66
C PHE A 99 86.68 29.23 34.49
N SER A 100 87.68 29.38 35.39
CA SER A 100 88.18 28.27 36.22
C SER A 100 87.66 28.28 37.67
N ASN A 101 86.79 29.22 38.06
CA ASN A 101 86.33 29.36 39.46
C ASN A 101 85.20 28.35 39.78
N ASP A 102 85.48 27.42 40.68
CA ASP A 102 84.63 26.33 41.21
C ASP A 102 84.13 25.28 40.20
N VAL A 103 83.81 25.67 38.96
CA VAL A 103 83.41 24.79 37.84
C VAL A 103 84.08 25.28 36.56
N GLU A 104 84.82 24.42 35.86
CA GLU A 104 85.51 24.79 34.62
C GLU A 104 84.50 24.95 33.47
N ASN A 105 84.32 26.20 32.99
CA ASN A 105 83.35 26.54 31.96
C ASN A 105 83.94 27.40 30.84
N ILE A 106 83.51 27.15 29.62
CA ILE A 106 83.92 27.83 28.40
C ILE A 106 82.71 28.44 27.70
N ILE A 107 82.87 29.66 27.20
CA ILE A 107 81.91 30.33 26.33
C ILE A 107 82.65 30.81 25.08
N ALA A 108 82.37 30.20 23.94
CA ALA A 108 82.94 30.53 22.64
C ALA A 108 81.94 31.30 21.77
N PHE A 109 82.43 32.25 20.97
CA PHE A 109 81.65 33.09 20.06
C PHE A 109 82.37 33.27 18.73
N GLY A 110 81.60 33.29 17.63
CA GLY A 110 82.08 33.53 16.27
C GLY A 110 82.76 32.31 15.66
N ASN A 111 82.19 31.80 14.55
CA ASN A 111 82.67 30.64 13.79
C ASN A 111 83.08 29.46 14.68
N VAL A 112 82.23 29.11 15.66
CA VAL A 112 82.59 28.09 16.63
C VAL A 112 82.53 26.71 15.99
N ASN A 113 83.61 25.93 16.13
CA ASN A 113 83.68 24.54 15.71
C ASN A 113 84.33 23.72 16.84
N PHE A 114 83.57 22.83 17.45
CA PHE A 114 84.01 21.89 18.48
C PHE A 114 84.04 20.49 17.88
N GLU A 115 85.14 19.78 18.03
CA GLU A 115 85.39 18.46 17.46
C GLU A 115 85.92 17.52 18.55
N ASN A 116 85.35 16.33 18.65
CA ASN A 116 85.87 15.23 19.48
C ASN A 116 85.75 13.91 18.72
N ASP A 117 86.15 12.80 19.33
CA ASP A 117 86.19 11.48 18.68
C ASP A 117 84.90 11.07 17.94
N ASN A 118 83.73 11.54 18.40
CA ASN A 118 82.42 11.14 17.86
C ASN A 118 81.55 12.31 17.37
N ASN A 119 81.92 13.57 17.62
CA ASN A 119 81.08 14.74 17.40
C ASN A 119 81.82 15.88 16.68
N VAL A 120 81.15 16.51 15.70
CA VAL A 120 81.53 17.82 15.15
C VAL A 120 80.37 18.78 15.34
N ILE A 121 80.55 19.81 16.17
CA ILE A 121 79.54 20.81 16.51
C ILE A 121 79.95 22.17 15.96
N LYS A 122 79.10 22.79 15.15
CA LYS A 122 79.28 24.15 14.63
C LYS A 122 78.17 25.06 15.11
N SER A 123 78.49 26.31 15.48
CA SER A 123 77.49 27.29 15.91
C SER A 123 78.02 28.73 15.91
N ASP A 124 77.11 29.70 16.04
CA ASP A 124 77.47 31.10 16.25
C ASP A 124 78.08 31.32 17.65
N SER A 125 77.62 30.55 18.64
CA SER A 125 78.15 30.56 20.01
C SER A 125 77.95 29.22 20.73
N LEU A 126 78.87 28.86 21.62
CA LEU A 126 78.89 27.57 22.31
C LEU A 126 79.27 27.76 23.78
N TYR A 127 78.51 27.12 24.67
CA TYR A 127 78.82 26.99 26.09
C TYR A 127 79.26 25.56 26.35
N TYR A 128 80.43 25.36 26.97
CA TYR A 128 80.94 24.03 27.31
C TYR A 128 81.30 23.99 28.79
N SER A 129 80.69 23.08 29.54
CA SER A 129 81.02 22.80 30.94
C SER A 129 81.87 21.54 31.01
N MET A 130 83.12 21.68 31.44
CA MET A 130 84.11 20.60 31.46
C MET A 130 83.90 19.61 32.61
N ASP A 131 83.25 20.03 33.71
CA ASP A 131 83.04 19.16 34.87
C ASP A 131 82.03 18.03 34.62
N ASN A 132 81.06 18.28 33.74
CA ASN A 132 79.97 17.35 33.42
C ASN A 132 79.91 17.04 31.91
N ASP A 133 80.97 17.39 31.15
CA ASP A 133 81.07 17.24 29.69
C ASP A 133 79.75 17.58 28.95
N SER A 134 79.21 18.77 29.27
CA SER A 134 77.95 19.26 28.70
C SER A 134 78.18 20.44 27.76
N ILE A 135 77.62 20.38 26.56
CA ILE A 135 77.77 21.39 25.51
C ILE A 135 76.40 21.99 25.16
N SER A 136 76.29 23.31 25.14
CA SER A 136 75.12 24.03 24.62
C SER A 136 75.55 24.93 23.46
N ALA A 137 75.20 24.57 22.24
CA ALA A 137 75.43 25.32 21.02
C ALA A 137 74.20 26.19 20.67
N PHE A 138 74.43 27.44 20.27
CA PHE A 138 73.38 28.43 19.98
C PHE A 138 73.67 29.19 18.68
N GLY A 139 72.63 29.41 17.88
CA GLY A 139 72.69 30.13 16.60
C GLY A 139 73.28 29.25 15.51
N ASN A 140 72.47 28.90 14.50
CA ASN A 140 72.83 27.98 13.40
C ASN A 140 73.55 26.71 13.90
N ALA A 141 73.06 26.12 14.99
CA ALA A 141 73.70 24.98 15.62
C ALA A 141 73.60 23.76 14.71
N PHE A 142 74.75 23.21 14.35
CA PHE A 142 74.90 22.01 13.56
C PHE A 142 75.69 20.98 14.37
N LEU A 143 75.19 19.76 14.45
CA LEU A 143 75.87 18.63 15.06
C LEU A 143 76.00 17.53 13.99
N ASN A 144 77.20 17.01 13.81
CA ASN A 144 77.44 15.75 13.13
C ASN A 144 77.92 14.75 14.18
N HIS A 145 77.12 13.71 14.43
CA HIS A 145 77.45 12.63 15.36
C HIS A 145 77.52 11.33 14.57
N LEU A 146 78.71 10.75 14.45
CA LEU A 146 78.96 9.58 13.60
C LEU A 146 78.47 9.80 12.14
N GLU A 147 77.41 9.11 11.71
CA GLU A 147 76.80 9.22 10.37
C GLU A 147 75.52 10.07 10.35
N SER A 148 75.05 10.55 11.51
CA SER A 148 73.81 11.33 11.65
C SER A 148 74.10 12.82 11.76
N THR A 149 73.35 13.65 11.04
CA THR A 149 73.49 15.12 11.07
C THR A 149 72.25 15.77 11.66
N MET A 150 72.43 16.84 12.42
CA MET A 150 71.36 17.59 13.08
C MET A 150 71.58 19.08 12.91
N THR A 151 70.50 19.81 12.64
CA THR A 151 70.46 21.27 12.63
C THR A 151 69.35 21.77 13.54
N ALA A 152 69.61 22.84 14.31
CA ALA A 152 68.61 23.51 15.14
C ALA A 152 69.08 24.95 15.49
N ALA A 153 68.19 25.78 16.04
CA ALA A 153 68.64 27.08 16.58
C ALA A 153 69.47 26.91 17.86
N LYS A 154 69.23 25.84 18.61
CA LYS A 154 69.95 25.49 19.84
C LYS A 154 70.06 23.98 19.99
N ILE A 155 71.24 23.48 20.37
CA ILE A 155 71.51 22.07 20.66
C ILE A 155 72.22 21.97 22.02
N ASN A 156 71.63 21.26 22.97
CA ASN A 156 72.30 20.86 24.20
C ASN A 156 72.69 19.39 24.12
N LEU A 157 73.91 19.06 24.50
CA LEU A 157 74.46 17.71 24.60
C LEU A 157 74.98 17.51 26.02
N ILE A 158 74.68 16.36 26.60
CA ILE A 158 75.12 15.98 27.94
C ILE A 158 75.69 14.57 27.83
N GLU A 159 76.95 14.39 28.22
CA GLU A 159 77.56 13.06 28.27
C GLU A 159 76.80 12.15 29.24
N SER A 160 76.67 10.89 28.86
CA SER A 160 75.84 9.90 29.52
C SER A 160 76.54 8.54 29.51
N LYS A 161 76.32 7.72 30.54
CA LYS A 161 76.82 6.33 30.58
C LYS A 161 75.87 5.33 29.89
N GLY A 162 74.91 5.83 29.10
CA GLY A 162 73.96 5.02 28.35
C GLY A 162 74.57 4.44 27.08
N PHE A 163 73.72 4.05 26.13
CA PHE A 163 74.12 3.27 24.97
C PHE A 163 74.84 4.11 23.91
N LEU A 164 74.29 5.28 23.57
CA LEU A 164 74.89 6.22 22.60
C LEU A 164 75.95 7.13 23.24
N GLY A 165 76.08 7.11 24.56
CA GLY A 165 77.07 7.88 25.31
C GLY A 165 76.72 9.36 25.49
N ASN A 166 75.65 9.87 24.86
CA ASN A 166 75.21 11.26 24.96
C ASN A 166 73.68 11.37 24.93
N SER A 167 73.12 12.22 25.80
CA SER A 167 71.74 12.73 25.66
C SER A 167 71.76 14.08 24.96
N PHE A 168 70.77 14.36 24.12
CA PHE A 168 70.68 15.65 23.42
C PHE A 168 69.30 16.29 23.55
N HIS A 169 69.26 17.61 23.41
CA HIS A 169 68.06 18.42 23.37
C HIS A 169 68.22 19.58 22.39
N ALA A 170 67.54 19.49 21.26
CA ALA A 170 67.53 20.44 20.17
C ALA A 170 66.21 21.23 20.13
N GLN A 171 66.29 22.55 19.86
CA GLN A 171 65.14 23.46 19.93
C GLN A 171 65.11 24.44 18.74
N ASN A 172 63.89 24.74 18.28
CA ASN A 172 63.47 25.59 17.16
C ASN A 172 64.01 25.13 15.79
N ASN A 173 63.10 24.67 14.92
CA ASN A 173 63.37 24.18 13.57
C ASN A 173 64.40 23.04 13.54
N VAL A 174 64.17 22.00 14.34
CA VAL A 174 65.07 20.86 14.39
C VAL A 174 64.89 20.02 13.13
N VAL A 175 66.01 19.69 12.47
CA VAL A 175 66.06 18.70 11.39
C VAL A 175 67.21 17.76 11.67
N ILE A 176 66.90 16.48 11.85
CA ILE A 176 67.85 15.38 11.98
C ILE A 176 67.78 14.54 10.71
N ASN A 177 68.93 14.18 10.16
CA ASN A 177 69.06 13.28 9.03
C ASN A 177 69.94 12.10 9.47
N ASP A 178 69.34 10.91 9.51
CA ASP A 178 69.94 9.68 10.03
C ASP A 178 69.69 8.53 9.04
N ASN A 179 70.72 8.11 8.31
CA ASN A 179 70.69 6.96 7.38
C ASN A 179 69.41 6.84 6.52
N GLU A 180 69.10 7.91 5.79
CA GLU A 180 67.93 8.07 4.89
C GLU A 180 66.60 8.41 5.56
N VAL A 181 66.56 8.53 6.89
CA VAL A 181 65.40 9.03 7.65
C VAL A 181 65.59 10.50 8.03
N ILE A 182 64.60 11.34 7.70
CA ILE A 182 64.57 12.75 8.07
C ILE A 182 63.55 12.94 9.19
N ILE A 183 63.99 13.41 10.35
CA ILE A 183 63.15 13.75 11.49
C ILE A 183 63.09 15.27 11.62
N LYS A 184 61.89 15.83 11.74
CA LYS A 184 61.63 17.26 11.93
C LYS A 184 60.70 17.48 13.12
N GLY A 185 60.89 18.61 13.80
CA GLY A 185 60.00 19.09 14.84
C GLY A 185 60.47 20.44 15.38
N SER A 186 59.62 21.11 16.16
CA SER A 186 60.03 22.35 16.83
C SER A 186 60.99 22.07 17.98
N GLU A 187 60.85 20.94 18.66
CA GLU A 187 61.73 20.49 19.74
C GLU A 187 61.96 18.99 19.66
N VAL A 188 63.22 18.55 19.73
CA VAL A 188 63.59 17.12 19.73
C VAL A 188 64.59 16.85 20.84
N PHE A 189 64.34 15.86 21.68
CA PHE A 189 65.31 15.42 22.66
C PHE A 189 65.39 13.90 22.77
N TYR A 190 66.58 13.43 23.09
CA TYR A 190 66.89 12.02 23.32
C TYR A 190 67.54 11.86 24.68
N ILE A 191 66.98 10.97 25.50
CA ILE A 191 67.49 10.63 26.82
C ILE A 191 68.11 9.24 26.76
N ASP A 192 69.43 9.18 26.77
CA ASP A 192 70.22 7.97 26.54
C ASP A 192 70.08 6.92 27.66
N SER A 193 69.92 7.35 28.92
CA SER A 193 69.75 6.43 30.06
C SER A 193 68.49 5.57 30.00
N ILE A 194 67.48 6.02 29.25
CA ILE A 194 66.21 5.31 29.03
C ILE A 194 65.97 5.01 27.54
N GLN A 195 66.93 5.35 26.67
CA GLN A 195 66.88 5.24 25.22
C GLN A 195 65.54 5.72 24.61
N HIS A 196 65.11 6.92 24.98
CA HIS A 196 63.82 7.47 24.57
C HIS A 196 64.00 8.79 23.81
N MET A 197 63.41 8.89 22.61
CA MET A 197 63.36 10.11 21.81
C MET A 197 61.96 10.72 21.88
N THR A 198 61.90 12.04 21.92
CA THR A 198 60.65 12.81 21.89
C THR A 198 60.79 13.93 20.88
N ILE A 199 59.80 14.05 20.01
CA ILE A 199 59.66 15.07 18.97
C ILE A 199 58.34 15.80 19.27
N LEU A 200 58.41 17.09 19.55
CA LEU A 200 57.25 17.92 19.93
C LEU A 200 57.01 19.02 18.90
N GLU A 201 55.72 19.32 18.72
CA GLU A 201 55.15 20.36 17.85
C GLU A 201 55.58 20.24 16.39
N ASP A 202 54.63 19.96 15.48
CA ASP A 202 54.89 19.67 14.06
C ASP A 202 55.84 18.46 13.84
N ALA A 203 55.66 17.40 14.64
CA ALA A 203 56.48 16.19 14.55
C ALA A 203 56.28 15.47 13.21
N HIS A 204 57.38 15.31 12.47
CA HIS A 204 57.35 14.78 11.11
C HIS A 204 58.56 13.88 10.84
N ILE A 205 58.32 12.61 10.57
CA ILE A 205 59.34 11.62 10.19
C ILE A 205 59.12 11.22 8.74
N ILE A 206 60.15 11.34 7.92
CA ILE A 206 60.15 10.98 6.50
C ILE A 206 61.18 9.89 6.29
N ASP A 207 60.73 8.75 5.78
CA ASP A 207 61.54 7.65 5.27
C ASP A 207 61.26 7.50 3.76
N THR A 208 62.05 6.67 3.08
CA THR A 208 61.98 6.35 1.65
C THR A 208 60.55 6.06 1.17
N ASN A 209 59.78 5.29 1.95
CA ASN A 209 58.42 4.88 1.58
C ASN A 209 57.32 5.41 2.52
N ASN A 210 57.68 6.01 3.66
CA ASN A 210 56.73 6.36 4.70
C ASN A 210 56.87 7.84 5.09
N GLU A 211 55.74 8.51 5.29
CA GLU A 211 55.65 9.86 5.83
C GLU A 211 54.73 9.81 7.05
N ILE A 212 55.29 10.07 8.23
CA ILE A 212 54.60 10.01 9.53
C ILE A 212 54.49 11.43 10.07
N LEU A 213 53.26 11.87 10.31
CA LEU A 213 52.90 13.19 10.80
C LEU A 213 52.13 13.06 12.11
N GLY A 214 52.36 13.99 13.04
CA GLY A 214 51.57 14.18 14.27
C GLY A 214 52.01 15.44 15.00
N GLU A 215 51.29 15.85 16.05
CA GLU A 215 51.78 16.95 16.89
C GLU A 215 52.99 16.50 17.72
N ASN A 216 52.92 15.29 18.29
CA ASN A 216 53.98 14.74 19.14
C ASN A 216 54.30 13.29 18.74
N ILE A 217 55.59 12.96 18.61
CA ILE A 217 56.07 11.60 18.37
C ILE A 217 57.04 11.18 19.47
N PHE A 218 56.78 10.04 20.09
CA PHE A 218 57.62 9.41 21.11
C PHE A 218 58.16 8.10 20.55
N ILE A 219 59.47 7.90 20.61
CA ILE A 219 60.14 6.69 20.10
C ILE A 219 60.91 6.06 21.25
N GLN A 220 60.57 4.81 21.57
CA GLN A 220 61.29 3.99 22.53
C GLN A 220 62.25 3.06 21.79
N PHE A 221 63.52 3.09 22.18
CA PHE A 221 64.55 2.19 21.68
C PHE A 221 64.96 1.16 22.75
N GLN A 222 65.51 0.03 22.31
CA GLN A 222 66.21 -0.95 23.12
C GLN A 222 67.44 -1.45 22.37
N ASP A 223 68.64 -1.22 22.93
CA ASP A 223 69.92 -1.55 22.32
C ASP A 223 70.08 -0.98 20.89
N SER A 224 69.60 0.27 20.71
CA SER A 224 69.49 0.98 19.41
C SER A 224 68.51 0.42 18.37
N MET A 225 67.71 -0.58 18.72
CA MET A 225 66.59 -1.03 17.88
C MET A 225 65.29 -0.34 18.31
N ILE A 226 64.44 0.02 17.36
CA ILE A 226 63.13 0.60 17.67
C ILE A 226 62.27 -0.49 18.33
N GLN A 227 61.67 -0.17 19.46
CA GLN A 227 60.71 -1.04 20.16
C GLN A 227 59.28 -0.55 19.92
N GLN A 228 59.04 0.75 20.03
CA GLN A 228 57.72 1.34 19.90
C GLN A 228 57.80 2.79 19.41
N ILE A 229 56.84 3.19 18.58
CA ILE A 229 56.58 4.59 18.21
C ILE A 229 55.15 4.93 18.63
N LEU A 230 54.97 5.98 19.43
CA LEU A 230 53.67 6.55 19.77
C LEU A 230 53.54 7.91 19.10
N ILE A 231 52.49 8.10 18.32
CA ILE A 231 52.15 9.35 17.63
C ILE A 231 50.85 9.86 18.23
N ASP A 232 50.89 11.05 18.81
CA ASP A 232 49.78 11.63 19.55
C ASP A 232 49.28 12.92 18.88
N GLU A 233 47.98 13.16 19.03
CA GLU A 233 47.20 14.27 18.48
C GLU A 233 47.25 14.39 16.93
N ASN A 234 46.16 13.96 16.27
CA ASN A 234 45.96 13.98 14.82
C ASN A 234 47.04 13.27 13.98
N PRO A 235 47.48 12.05 14.35
CA PRO A 235 48.44 11.29 13.56
C PRO A 235 47.94 11.00 12.14
N ILE A 236 48.83 11.15 11.16
CA ILE A 236 48.63 10.71 9.78
C ILE A 236 49.87 9.95 9.32
N ILE A 237 49.68 8.72 8.84
CA ILE A 237 50.75 7.94 8.19
C ILE A 237 50.38 7.77 6.73
N ASN A 238 51.22 8.29 5.85
CA ASN A 238 51.15 8.07 4.41
C ASN A 238 52.23 7.06 4.00
N ARG A 239 51.83 5.91 3.46
CA ARG A 239 52.75 4.91 2.94
C ARG A 239 52.66 4.85 1.43
N LYS A 240 53.77 5.12 0.74
CA LYS A 240 53.88 4.97 -0.71
C LYS A 240 54.06 3.49 -1.05
N ILE A 241 53.21 2.99 -1.94
CA ILE A 241 53.34 1.65 -2.50
C ILE A 241 54.15 1.75 -3.80
N THR A 242 55.33 1.14 -3.82
CA THR A 242 56.17 1.01 -5.02
C THR A 242 55.83 -0.27 -5.76
N ASN A 243 55.08 -0.14 -6.87
CA ASN A 243 54.73 -1.29 -7.71
C ASN A 243 55.88 -1.54 -8.71
N THR A 244 56.61 -2.64 -8.58
CA THR A 244 57.88 -2.89 -9.30
C THR A 244 57.71 -3.51 -10.69
N SER A 245 56.50 -3.61 -11.23
CA SER A 245 56.30 -4.30 -12.52
C SER A 245 55.07 -3.86 -13.31
N TYR A 246 55.03 -2.64 -13.88
CA TYR A 246 54.23 -2.33 -15.09
C TYR A 246 54.68 -1.00 -15.74
N GLU A 247 54.90 -1.01 -17.06
CA GLU A 247 55.39 0.13 -17.88
C GLU A 247 54.32 1.20 -18.25
N SER A 248 53.12 1.17 -17.65
CA SER A 248 52.09 2.17 -17.93
C SER A 248 52.12 3.32 -16.93
N ASN A 249 52.41 4.53 -17.41
CA ASN A 249 52.43 5.84 -16.73
C ASN A 249 51.14 6.27 -15.96
N THR A 250 50.24 5.35 -15.58
CA THR A 250 48.91 5.67 -15.02
C THR A 250 48.79 5.49 -13.51
N TYR A 251 49.62 4.66 -12.86
CA TYR A 251 49.53 4.37 -11.42
C TYR A 251 50.84 4.60 -10.67
N ASN A 252 51.60 5.64 -11.07
CA ASN A 252 52.79 6.05 -10.32
C ASN A 252 52.33 6.91 -9.14
N ASN A 253 52.35 6.34 -7.93
CA ASN A 253 52.04 6.94 -6.60
C ASN A 253 50.70 6.49 -5.99
N LEU A 254 50.54 5.20 -5.70
CA LEU A 254 49.50 4.74 -4.76
C LEU A 254 49.98 5.03 -3.32
N ILE A 255 49.11 5.64 -2.52
CA ILE A 255 49.42 6.04 -1.14
C ILE A 255 48.34 5.46 -0.23
N ASP A 256 48.75 4.59 0.70
CA ASP A 256 47.90 4.16 1.80
C ASP A 256 47.93 5.22 2.90
N ILE A 257 46.77 5.49 3.48
CA ILE A 257 46.59 6.54 4.50
C ILE A 257 46.02 5.91 5.75
N ILE A 258 46.63 6.18 6.90
CA ILE A 258 46.15 5.77 8.22
C ILE A 258 46.05 7.02 9.10
N SER A 259 44.93 7.20 9.79
CA SER A 259 44.69 8.35 10.67
C SER A 259 43.80 7.99 11.86
N GLY A 260 43.92 8.72 12.97
CA GLY A 260 43.13 8.55 14.19
C GLY A 260 43.39 9.67 15.19
N GLU A 261 43.05 9.48 16.47
CA GLU A 261 43.45 10.37 17.57
C GLU A 261 44.88 10.07 18.04
N SER A 262 45.25 8.78 18.11
CA SER A 262 46.62 8.34 18.41
C SER A 262 46.98 7.08 17.61
N ILE A 263 48.25 6.91 17.25
CA ILE A 263 48.77 5.69 16.61
C ILE A 263 49.94 5.13 17.43
N VAL A 264 49.89 3.84 17.75
CA VAL A 264 50.98 3.09 18.38
C VAL A 264 51.54 2.08 17.39
N ILE A 265 52.84 2.11 17.15
CA ILE A 265 53.55 1.18 16.27
C ILE A 265 54.50 0.36 17.13
N ASP A 266 54.30 -0.95 17.18
CA ASP A 266 55.13 -1.90 17.92
C ASP A 266 56.08 -2.64 16.97
N TYR A 267 57.33 -2.80 17.41
CA TYR A 267 58.39 -3.51 16.70
C TYR A 267 58.94 -4.66 17.55
N ILE A 268 59.32 -5.77 16.89
CA ILE A 268 60.02 -6.91 17.50
C ILE A 268 61.25 -7.22 16.65
N ASP A 269 62.44 -7.24 17.27
CA ASP A 269 63.73 -7.44 16.57
C ASP A 269 63.92 -6.51 15.34
N ASN A 270 63.52 -5.24 15.51
CA ASN A 270 63.54 -4.20 14.47
C ASN A 270 62.64 -4.47 13.23
N LYS A 271 61.68 -5.40 13.35
CA LYS A 271 60.63 -5.65 12.35
C LYS A 271 59.28 -5.16 12.86
N LEU A 272 58.46 -4.68 11.95
CA LEU A 272 57.11 -4.20 12.24
C LEU A 272 56.25 -5.39 12.69
N ASP A 273 55.66 -5.31 13.89
CA ASP A 273 54.76 -6.33 14.43
C ASP A 273 53.31 -5.87 14.38
N LYS A 274 53.04 -4.65 14.85
CA LYS A 274 51.66 -4.17 15.01
C LYS A 274 51.57 -2.65 14.87
N VAL A 275 50.53 -2.18 14.17
CA VAL A 275 50.11 -0.76 14.18
C VAL A 275 48.71 -0.69 14.76
N HIS A 276 48.53 0.08 15.84
CA HIS A 276 47.28 0.25 16.55
C HIS A 276 46.82 1.71 16.47
N VAL A 277 45.76 1.94 15.72
CA VAL A 277 45.11 3.24 15.53
C VAL A 277 43.94 3.33 16.50
N ILE A 278 43.88 4.39 17.28
CA ILE A 278 42.91 4.57 18.38
C ILE A 278 42.20 5.90 18.19
N GLY A 279 40.87 5.90 18.37
CA GLY A 279 40.02 7.08 18.34
C GLY A 279 39.72 7.53 16.91
N MET A 280 38.47 7.40 16.47
CA MET A 280 38.03 7.71 15.10
C MET A 280 38.99 7.18 14.02
N ALA A 281 39.48 5.96 14.22
CA ALA A 281 40.47 5.33 13.37
C ALA A 281 39.93 5.18 11.94
N ASN A 282 40.68 5.67 10.97
CA ASN A 282 40.35 5.60 9.55
C ASN A 282 41.56 5.09 8.76
N SER A 283 41.29 4.25 7.77
CA SER A 283 42.30 3.71 6.86
C SER A 283 41.76 3.65 5.44
N LEU A 284 42.56 4.15 4.52
CA LEU A 284 42.43 3.90 3.09
C LEU A 284 43.64 3.07 2.67
N TYR A 285 43.40 1.90 2.09
CA TYR A 285 44.46 1.08 1.53
C TYR A 285 44.08 0.50 0.17
N HIS A 286 45.09 0.32 -0.67
CA HIS A 286 44.94 -0.23 -2.00
C HIS A 286 45.04 -1.76 -1.96
N VAL A 287 44.05 -2.44 -2.52
CA VAL A 287 44.03 -3.91 -2.61
C VAL A 287 44.74 -4.31 -3.89
N ILE A 288 45.88 -4.98 -3.74
CA ILE A 288 46.72 -5.44 -4.85
C ILE A 288 46.75 -6.96 -4.81
N ASP A 289 46.34 -7.59 -5.90
CA ASP A 289 46.49 -9.03 -6.14
C ASP A 289 47.31 -9.27 -7.40
N ASN A 290 48.25 -10.24 -7.37
CA ASN A 290 49.14 -10.56 -8.50
C ASN A 290 49.81 -9.34 -9.16
N ASN A 291 50.24 -8.35 -8.35
CA ASN A 291 50.80 -7.05 -8.77
C ASN A 291 49.86 -6.12 -9.55
N LEU A 292 48.56 -6.43 -9.61
CA LEU A 292 47.52 -5.59 -10.20
C LEU A 292 46.65 -4.97 -9.10
N LEU A 293 46.31 -3.69 -9.27
CA LEU A 293 45.33 -3.02 -8.42
C LEU A 293 43.95 -3.64 -8.69
N GLU A 294 43.37 -4.33 -7.71
CA GLU A 294 42.00 -4.85 -7.78
C GLU A 294 40.98 -3.81 -7.32
N GLY A 295 41.35 -2.89 -6.44
CA GLY A 295 40.45 -1.86 -5.92
C GLY A 295 41.02 -1.10 -4.73
N ILE A 296 40.18 -0.21 -4.19
CA ILE A 296 40.49 0.63 -3.03
C ILE A 296 39.52 0.28 -1.91
N ASN A 297 40.04 0.03 -0.71
CA ASN A 297 39.22 -0.19 0.47
C ASN A 297 39.41 0.96 1.45
N GLU A 298 38.30 1.64 1.80
CA GLU A 298 38.27 2.65 2.85
C GLU A 298 37.44 2.12 4.02
N VAL A 299 38.01 2.14 5.22
CA VAL A 299 37.38 1.62 6.44
C VAL A 299 37.66 2.51 7.65
N SER A 300 36.63 2.68 8.47
CA SER A 300 36.63 3.47 9.70
C SER A 300 36.06 2.69 10.87
N GLY A 301 36.44 3.03 12.10
CA GLY A 301 35.91 2.50 13.35
C GLY A 301 36.48 3.23 14.57
N ASP A 302 36.14 2.82 15.78
CA ASP A 302 36.75 3.40 16.99
C ASP A 302 38.26 3.05 17.09
N SER A 303 38.64 1.86 16.63
CA SER A 303 40.03 1.42 16.57
C SER A 303 40.30 0.47 15.41
N ILE A 304 41.48 0.59 14.81
CA ILE A 304 41.99 -0.31 13.78
C ILE A 304 43.36 -0.86 14.22
N VAL A 305 43.52 -2.19 14.18
CA VAL A 305 44.78 -2.87 14.45
C VAL A 305 45.26 -3.57 13.19
N PHE A 306 46.43 -3.16 12.68
CA PHE A 306 47.17 -3.85 11.64
C PHE A 306 48.19 -4.79 12.29
N LEU A 307 48.21 -6.05 11.85
CA LEU A 307 49.13 -7.08 12.34
C LEU A 307 50.04 -7.52 11.20
N PHE A 308 51.34 -7.50 11.43
CA PHE A 308 52.36 -7.81 10.46
C PHE A 308 53.05 -9.14 10.81
N ASN A 309 53.55 -9.82 9.80
CA ASN A 309 54.38 -11.01 9.96
C ASN A 309 55.57 -10.90 9.00
N ASN A 310 56.78 -10.74 9.54
CA ASN A 310 57.97 -10.41 8.75
C ASN A 310 57.79 -9.17 7.84
N ASP A 311 57.28 -8.07 8.40
CA ASP A 311 57.01 -6.80 7.69
C ASP A 311 55.90 -6.85 6.61
N GLU A 312 55.27 -8.01 6.39
CA GLU A 312 54.11 -8.16 5.51
C GLU A 312 52.80 -8.10 6.30
N LEU A 313 51.82 -7.36 5.77
CA LEU A 313 50.53 -7.19 6.43
C LEU A 313 49.73 -8.51 6.38
N SER A 314 49.45 -9.08 7.55
CA SER A 314 48.77 -10.38 7.67
C SER A 314 47.28 -10.24 7.99
N LYS A 315 46.91 -9.31 8.88
CA LYS A 315 45.53 -9.10 9.33
C LYS A 315 45.25 -7.64 9.64
N ILE A 316 44.02 -7.20 9.36
CA ILE A 316 43.48 -5.91 9.82
C ILE A 316 42.27 -6.21 10.69
N LYS A 317 42.20 -5.62 11.88
CA LYS A 317 41.06 -5.76 12.80
C LYS A 317 40.48 -4.39 13.10
N VAL A 318 39.21 -4.20 12.75
CA VAL A 318 38.45 -2.97 13.00
C VAL A 318 37.46 -3.27 14.12
N SER A 319 37.34 -2.38 15.10
CA SER A 319 36.44 -2.53 16.25
C SER A 319 35.77 -1.21 16.62
N GLY A 320 34.54 -1.29 17.10
CA GLY A 320 33.71 -0.14 17.47
C GLY A 320 33.05 0.49 16.25
N GLY A 321 31.97 -0.13 15.76
CA GLY A 321 31.19 0.38 14.63
C GLY A 321 31.92 0.47 13.29
N GLY A 322 32.68 -0.57 12.94
CA GLY A 322 33.39 -0.69 11.67
C GLY A 322 32.52 -0.41 10.43
N LYS A 323 32.86 0.62 9.66
CA LYS A 323 32.17 0.99 8.42
C LYS A 323 33.18 1.18 7.31
N GLY A 324 32.94 0.54 6.17
CA GLY A 324 33.80 0.73 5.01
C GLY A 324 33.11 0.53 3.67
N PHE A 325 33.85 0.87 2.62
CA PHE A 325 33.44 0.73 1.24
C PHE A 325 34.61 0.26 0.39
N TYR A 326 34.36 -0.80 -0.36
CA TYR A 326 35.29 -1.35 -1.35
C TYR A 326 34.90 -0.87 -2.75
N THR A 327 35.81 -0.15 -3.39
CA THR A 327 35.65 0.36 -4.76
C THR A 327 36.51 -0.48 -5.70
N PRO A 328 35.91 -1.35 -6.54
CA PRO A 328 36.67 -2.20 -7.45
C PRO A 328 37.27 -1.39 -8.62
N GLU A 329 38.46 -1.79 -9.06
CA GLU A 329 39.09 -1.30 -10.26
C GLU A 329 38.52 -2.03 -11.48
N PHE A 330 37.88 -1.29 -12.38
CA PHE A 330 36.99 -1.84 -13.41
C PHE A 330 37.65 -2.85 -14.37
N GLN A 331 38.96 -2.72 -14.62
CA GLN A 331 39.68 -3.59 -15.56
C GLN A 331 40.23 -4.86 -14.92
N ASN A 332 40.44 -4.85 -13.60
CA ASN A 332 41.19 -5.89 -12.89
C ASN A 332 40.37 -6.63 -11.84
N SER A 333 39.20 -6.12 -11.44
CA SER A 333 38.32 -6.78 -10.48
C SER A 333 37.28 -7.68 -11.15
N ASN A 334 36.96 -8.81 -10.51
CA ASN A 334 35.82 -9.65 -10.87
C ASN A 334 34.46 -9.04 -10.48
N ILE A 335 34.46 -7.94 -9.72
CA ILE A 335 33.28 -7.27 -9.19
C ILE A 335 33.08 -5.93 -9.90
N ASP A 336 31.84 -5.66 -10.32
CA ASP A 336 31.49 -4.54 -11.20
C ASP A 336 30.91 -3.31 -10.47
N SER A 337 30.84 -3.31 -9.13
CA SER A 337 30.15 -2.28 -8.35
C SER A 337 30.68 -2.16 -6.92
N ILE A 338 30.50 -0.99 -6.32
CA ILE A 338 30.92 -0.69 -4.94
C ILE A 338 30.20 -1.60 -3.95
N ILE A 339 30.95 -2.13 -2.98
CA ILE A 339 30.43 -2.88 -1.84
C ILE A 339 30.50 -2.00 -0.61
N ASN A 340 29.34 -1.67 -0.03
CA ASN A 340 29.27 -0.96 1.25
C ASN A 340 29.06 -1.98 2.37
N TYR A 341 29.84 -1.90 3.43
CA TYR A 341 29.73 -2.82 4.56
C TYR A 341 29.81 -2.09 5.90
N PHE A 342 29.17 -2.69 6.90
CA PHE A 342 29.14 -2.24 8.28
C PHE A 342 29.14 -3.46 9.20
N ALA A 343 29.85 -3.43 10.31
CA ALA A 343 29.76 -4.40 11.41
C ALA A 343 30.41 -3.82 12.67
N GLU A 344 30.05 -4.32 13.85
CA GLU A 344 30.71 -3.87 15.09
C GLU A 344 32.19 -4.24 15.13
N LYS A 345 32.53 -5.40 14.55
CA LYS A 345 33.91 -5.87 14.39
C LYS A 345 34.13 -6.46 13.00
N ILE A 346 35.22 -6.06 12.35
CA ILE A 346 35.62 -6.57 11.04
C ILE A 346 37.04 -7.12 11.15
N ASP A 347 37.24 -8.38 10.80
CA ASP A 347 38.56 -9.01 10.71
C ASP A 347 38.86 -9.31 9.23
N TYR A 348 39.83 -8.61 8.65
CA TYR A 348 40.38 -8.90 7.32
C TYR A 348 41.56 -9.87 7.50
N ASP A 349 41.42 -11.10 7.02
CA ASP A 349 42.48 -12.11 6.97
C ASP A 349 43.12 -12.09 5.57
N ILE A 350 44.12 -11.22 5.42
CA ILE A 350 44.76 -10.94 4.13
C ILE A 350 45.54 -12.17 3.65
N ALA A 351 46.15 -12.93 4.56
CA ALA A 351 46.90 -14.14 4.20
C ALA A 351 46.03 -15.24 3.57
N ASN A 352 44.74 -15.28 3.90
CA ASN A 352 43.78 -16.27 3.38
C ASN A 352 42.75 -15.67 2.41
N ASN A 353 42.82 -14.38 2.09
CA ASN A 353 41.82 -13.66 1.29
C ASN A 353 40.37 -13.81 1.81
N ILE A 354 40.18 -13.73 3.13
CA ILE A 354 38.86 -13.86 3.78
C ILE A 354 38.57 -12.65 4.67
N ASN A 355 37.36 -12.10 4.55
CA ASN A 355 36.85 -11.07 5.46
C ASN A 355 35.74 -11.63 6.34
N HIS A 356 35.85 -11.39 7.65
CA HIS A 356 34.84 -11.76 8.64
C HIS A 356 34.20 -10.52 9.25
N PHE A 357 32.87 -10.50 9.27
CA PHE A 357 32.05 -9.43 9.82
C PHE A 357 31.27 -9.98 11.01
N TYR A 358 31.40 -9.36 12.18
CA TYR A 358 30.78 -9.82 13.42
C TYR A 358 29.89 -8.74 14.01
N GLN A 359 28.76 -9.18 14.57
CA GLN A 359 27.78 -8.41 15.33
C GLN A 359 27.14 -7.27 14.51
N ASP A 360 25.84 -7.41 14.22
CA ASP A 360 25.05 -6.46 13.43
C ASP A 360 25.68 -6.08 12.07
N GLY A 361 26.26 -7.08 11.41
CA GLY A 361 26.85 -6.91 10.10
C GLY A 361 25.81 -6.63 9.01
N SER A 362 26.09 -5.66 8.13
CA SER A 362 25.28 -5.29 6.98
C SER A 362 26.18 -5.10 5.76
N ILE A 363 25.97 -5.89 4.71
CA ILE A 363 26.64 -5.74 3.40
C ILE A 363 25.61 -5.32 2.35
N GLN A 364 25.93 -4.32 1.55
CA GLN A 364 25.13 -3.86 0.43
C GLN A 364 25.96 -3.89 -0.86
N TYR A 365 25.45 -4.65 -1.84
CA TYR A 365 26.00 -4.76 -3.18
C TYR A 365 24.87 -4.54 -4.20
N GLN A 366 24.98 -3.46 -4.98
CA GLN A 366 23.90 -2.98 -5.86
C GLN A 366 22.58 -2.77 -5.09
N ASP A 367 21.49 -3.42 -5.50
CA ASP A 367 20.18 -3.41 -4.83
C ASP A 367 20.04 -4.50 -3.76
N THR A 368 21.03 -5.39 -3.62
CA THR A 368 21.00 -6.48 -2.64
C THR A 368 21.59 -6.02 -1.31
N LYS A 369 20.80 -6.17 -0.24
CA LYS A 369 21.21 -5.90 1.14
C LYS A 369 21.11 -7.18 1.96
N LEU A 370 22.19 -7.51 2.65
CA LEU A 370 22.27 -8.66 3.56
C LEU A 370 22.62 -8.16 4.96
N ASN A 371 21.82 -8.57 5.95
CA ASN A 371 22.08 -8.29 7.36
C ASN A 371 22.22 -9.60 8.14
N ALA A 372 23.24 -9.73 8.98
CA ALA A 372 23.44 -10.89 9.84
C ALA A 372 24.38 -10.59 11.01
N ASP A 373 24.32 -11.40 12.07
CA ASP A 373 25.27 -11.31 13.19
C ASP A 373 26.67 -11.84 12.83
N TYR A 374 26.79 -12.68 11.80
CA TYR A 374 28.07 -13.12 11.25
C TYR A 374 27.99 -13.25 9.73
N MET A 375 28.98 -12.72 9.03
CA MET A 375 29.16 -12.92 7.59
C MET A 375 30.63 -13.16 7.28
N GLU A 376 30.87 -13.94 6.25
CA GLU A 376 32.19 -14.28 5.75
C GLU A 376 32.18 -14.09 4.23
N ILE A 377 33.20 -13.40 3.72
CA ILE A 377 33.44 -13.27 2.28
C ILE A 377 34.80 -13.91 2.00
N ASP A 378 34.78 -14.93 1.16
CA ASP A 378 35.97 -15.56 0.57
C ASP A 378 36.18 -14.92 -0.81
N TRP A 379 37.26 -14.16 -0.97
CA TRP A 379 37.55 -13.39 -2.19
C TRP A 379 38.14 -14.26 -3.31
N ASP A 380 38.82 -15.37 -2.98
CA ASP A 380 39.31 -16.33 -3.97
C ASP A 380 38.14 -16.98 -4.74
N THR A 381 37.08 -17.35 -4.02
CA THR A 381 35.89 -17.98 -4.60
C THR A 381 34.75 -17.00 -4.89
N ASN A 382 34.86 -15.74 -4.43
CA ASN A 382 33.83 -14.69 -4.51
C ASN A 382 32.49 -15.11 -3.90
N LYS A 383 32.55 -15.89 -2.82
CA LYS A 383 31.38 -16.42 -2.11
C LYS A 383 31.18 -15.72 -0.78
N LEU A 384 29.97 -15.24 -0.57
CA LEU A 384 29.50 -14.71 0.69
C LEU A 384 28.70 -15.79 1.41
N ASN A 385 29.11 -16.11 2.64
CA ASN A 385 28.46 -17.06 3.52
C ASN A 385 27.97 -16.36 4.79
N SER A 386 26.78 -16.74 5.27
CA SER A 386 26.26 -16.32 6.56
C SER A 386 25.44 -17.44 7.19
N TYR A 387 25.48 -17.55 8.52
CA TYR A 387 24.75 -18.55 9.27
C TYR A 387 24.15 -17.96 10.55
N LYS A 388 23.16 -18.66 11.09
CA LYS A 388 22.44 -18.31 12.31
C LYS A 388 23.39 -18.30 13.52
N VAL A 389 23.46 -17.17 14.21
CA VAL A 389 24.25 -16.96 15.44
C VAL A 389 23.32 -16.38 16.51
N ASN A 390 23.43 -16.84 17.77
CA ASN A 390 22.64 -16.33 18.91
C ASN A 390 21.12 -16.27 18.67
N ASP A 391 20.58 -17.28 18.00
CA ASP A 391 19.19 -17.35 17.56
C ASP A 391 18.71 -16.30 16.52
N LYS A 392 19.58 -15.40 16.07
CA LYS A 392 19.29 -14.46 14.97
C LYS A 392 19.65 -15.07 13.62
N GLN A 393 18.68 -15.08 12.72
CA GLN A 393 18.85 -15.57 11.35
C GLN A 393 19.33 -14.45 10.42
N PRO A 394 20.21 -14.74 9.45
CA PRO A 394 20.53 -13.80 8.38
C PRO A 394 19.30 -13.44 7.53
N ILE A 395 19.26 -12.19 7.08
CA ILE A 395 18.17 -11.62 6.29
C ILE A 395 18.74 -11.01 5.01
N VAL A 396 18.23 -11.44 3.86
CA VAL A 396 18.59 -10.91 2.54
C VAL A 396 17.40 -10.25 1.86
N GLN A 397 17.63 -9.12 1.22
CA GLN A 397 16.66 -8.42 0.38
C GLN A 397 17.33 -8.06 -0.95
N THR A 398 16.78 -8.54 -2.06
CA THR A 398 17.40 -8.40 -3.40
C THR A 398 16.93 -7.17 -4.18
N ASP A 399 15.82 -6.54 -3.78
CA ASP A 399 15.26 -5.33 -4.37
C ASP A 399 14.57 -4.52 -3.26
N LYS A 400 14.58 -3.19 -3.35
CA LYS A 400 13.85 -2.28 -2.45
C LYS A 400 12.36 -2.59 -2.37
N LYS A 401 11.77 -3.19 -3.41
CA LYS A 401 10.35 -3.58 -3.44
C LYS A 401 10.09 -5.03 -3.05
N SER A 402 11.10 -5.90 -3.03
CA SER A 402 10.92 -7.30 -2.68
C SER A 402 10.90 -7.45 -1.16
N SER A 403 10.11 -8.42 -0.67
CA SER A 403 10.11 -8.75 0.74
C SER A 403 11.42 -9.45 1.13
N PRO A 404 11.90 -9.22 2.37
CA PRO A 404 13.09 -9.90 2.85
C PRO A 404 12.89 -11.42 2.92
N MET A 405 13.98 -12.16 2.70
CA MET A 405 14.08 -13.60 2.93
C MET A 405 14.98 -13.84 4.14
N LEU A 406 14.56 -14.71 5.06
CA LEU A 406 15.31 -15.09 6.25
C LEU A 406 15.57 -16.60 6.23
N GLY A 407 16.69 -17.07 6.75
CA GLY A 407 17.01 -18.51 6.79
C GLY A 407 18.11 -18.85 7.79
N ASP A 408 18.39 -20.15 7.99
CA ASP A 408 19.44 -20.59 8.91
C ASP A 408 20.84 -20.36 8.33
N THR A 409 20.99 -20.48 7.01
CA THR A 409 22.22 -20.15 6.29
C THR A 409 21.90 -19.47 4.96
N ILE A 410 22.72 -18.50 4.57
CA ILE A 410 22.66 -17.83 3.27
C ILE A 410 24.03 -17.98 2.60
N TYR A 411 24.01 -18.47 1.38
CA TYR A 411 25.16 -18.54 0.47
C TYR A 411 24.84 -17.64 -0.72
N PHE A 412 25.78 -16.78 -1.11
CA PHE A 412 25.61 -15.89 -2.25
C PHE A 412 26.90 -15.82 -3.06
N ASP A 413 26.81 -16.10 -4.34
CA ASP A 413 27.93 -15.94 -5.27
C ASP A 413 27.87 -14.55 -5.91
N LEU A 414 28.89 -13.73 -5.64
CA LEU A 414 28.95 -12.33 -6.07
C LEU A 414 29.06 -12.20 -7.60
N ILE A 415 29.64 -13.18 -8.29
CA ILE A 415 29.84 -13.18 -9.75
C ILE A 415 28.59 -13.66 -10.47
N SER A 416 28.10 -14.86 -10.11
CA SER A 416 26.94 -15.46 -10.81
C SER A 416 25.60 -14.87 -10.36
N LYS A 417 25.58 -14.12 -9.24
CA LYS A 417 24.40 -13.56 -8.59
C LYS A 417 23.37 -14.63 -8.18
N ILE A 418 23.83 -15.85 -7.96
CA ILE A 418 23.01 -16.99 -7.50
C ILE A 418 23.07 -17.04 -5.98
N GLY A 419 21.90 -17.01 -5.34
CA GLY A 419 21.75 -17.14 -3.89
C GLY A 419 21.13 -18.46 -3.49
N MET A 420 21.58 -19.05 -2.38
CA MET A 420 20.99 -20.24 -1.76
C MET A 420 20.73 -20.01 -0.27
N ILE A 421 19.51 -20.30 0.17
CA ILE A 421 19.05 -20.11 1.55
C ILE A 421 18.54 -21.45 2.09
N ASN A 422 19.08 -21.91 3.22
CA ASN A 422 18.56 -23.10 3.89
C ASN A 422 17.52 -22.72 4.95
N LYS A 423 16.44 -23.51 5.02
CA LYS A 423 15.24 -23.26 5.84
C LYS A 423 14.71 -21.83 5.66
N GLY A 424 14.69 -21.38 4.41
CA GLY A 424 14.27 -20.03 4.06
C GLY A 424 12.78 -19.80 4.31
N LYS A 425 12.43 -18.61 4.80
CA LYS A 425 11.08 -18.07 4.93
C LYS A 425 11.01 -16.71 4.23
N THR A 426 9.97 -16.48 3.45
CA THR A 426 9.70 -15.17 2.82
C THR A 426 8.20 -14.92 2.70
N GLU A 427 7.82 -13.65 2.63
CA GLU A 427 6.44 -13.23 2.43
C GLU A 427 6.29 -12.59 1.05
N LEU A 428 5.32 -13.01 0.24
CA LEU A 428 5.06 -12.34 -1.04
C LEU A 428 3.56 -12.36 -1.36
N ASN A 429 3.02 -11.20 -1.73
CA ASN A 429 1.60 -11.03 -2.08
C ASN A 429 0.63 -11.58 -1.01
N ASN A 430 0.83 -11.23 0.27
CA ASN A 430 0.02 -11.71 1.42
C ASN A 430 0.03 -13.25 1.61
N ALA A 431 1.09 -13.92 1.15
CA ALA A 431 1.32 -15.33 1.36
C ALA A 431 2.75 -15.60 1.84
N PHE A 432 2.90 -16.61 2.68
CA PHE A 432 4.16 -17.06 3.27
C PHE A 432 4.66 -18.31 2.57
N TYR A 433 5.96 -18.30 2.32
CA TYR A 433 6.69 -19.37 1.65
C TYR A 433 7.76 -19.85 2.61
N HIS A 434 7.84 -21.17 2.78
CA HIS A 434 8.94 -21.80 3.49
C HIS A 434 9.58 -22.83 2.57
N GLY A 435 10.90 -22.94 2.58
CA GLY A 435 11.62 -23.95 1.81
C GLY A 435 12.73 -24.55 2.66
N HIS A 436 12.95 -25.86 2.55
CA HIS A 436 14.12 -26.48 3.18
C HIS A 436 15.41 -25.94 2.55
N GLU A 437 15.37 -25.74 1.24
CA GLU A 437 16.43 -25.15 0.43
C GLU A 437 15.73 -24.24 -0.59
N ILE A 438 16.17 -22.99 -0.68
CA ILE A 438 15.65 -21.99 -1.61
C ILE A 438 16.82 -21.47 -2.45
N VAL A 439 16.73 -21.59 -3.77
CA VAL A 439 17.73 -21.09 -4.71
C VAL A 439 17.12 -19.94 -5.51
N HIS A 440 17.82 -18.82 -5.57
CA HIS A 440 17.48 -17.65 -6.38
C HIS A 440 18.44 -17.57 -7.57
N ASP A 441 17.89 -17.53 -8.79
CA ASP A 441 18.69 -17.44 -10.02
C ASP A 441 18.83 -16.00 -10.54
N ASN A 442 19.75 -15.80 -11.49
CA ASN A 442 20.03 -14.50 -12.11
C ASN A 442 18.84 -13.91 -12.91
N GLN A 443 17.78 -14.68 -13.17
CA GLN A 443 16.55 -14.23 -13.82
C GLN A 443 15.45 -13.90 -12.80
N ASN A 444 15.78 -13.84 -11.52
CA ASN A 444 14.86 -13.59 -10.41
C ASN A 444 13.82 -14.71 -10.21
N ASN A 445 14.10 -15.93 -10.65
CA ASN A 445 13.28 -17.10 -10.31
C ASN A 445 13.74 -17.69 -8.97
N ILE A 446 12.77 -18.18 -8.20
CA ILE A 446 13.00 -18.81 -6.91
C ILE A 446 12.64 -20.30 -7.01
N TYR A 447 13.58 -21.18 -6.73
CA TYR A 447 13.36 -22.63 -6.65
C TYR A 447 13.36 -23.04 -5.20
N SER A 448 12.41 -23.87 -4.78
CA SER A 448 12.29 -24.34 -3.41
C SER A 448 12.12 -25.86 -3.37
N SER A 449 12.99 -26.50 -2.60
CA SER A 449 12.90 -27.92 -2.24
C SER A 449 12.09 -28.10 -0.96
N GLN A 450 11.18 -29.06 -0.96
CA GLN A 450 10.23 -29.31 0.14
C GLN A 450 9.47 -28.04 0.58
N GLY A 451 9.09 -27.23 -0.41
CA GLY A 451 8.41 -25.96 -0.21
C GLY A 451 7.03 -26.08 0.41
N ILE A 452 6.72 -25.15 1.31
CA ILE A 452 5.42 -24.92 1.95
C ILE A 452 4.91 -23.56 1.49
N TYR A 453 3.67 -23.52 1.01
CA TYR A 453 2.98 -22.31 0.59
C TYR A 453 1.66 -22.15 1.38
N THR A 454 1.47 -21.00 2.04
CA THR A 454 0.31 -20.76 2.91
C THR A 454 0.01 -19.26 3.02
N SER A 455 -1.21 -18.86 3.37
CA SER A 455 -1.50 -17.47 3.80
C SER A 455 -1.47 -17.30 5.32
N CYS A 456 -0.82 -18.23 6.03
CA CYS A 456 -0.70 -18.21 7.49
C CYS A 456 0.72 -17.82 7.87
N ASP A 457 0.87 -16.76 8.67
CA ASP A 457 2.17 -16.26 9.16
C ASP A 457 2.80 -17.15 10.25
N LEU A 458 1.97 -17.93 10.96
CA LEU A 458 2.37 -18.86 12.01
C LEU A 458 3.36 -19.92 11.49
N ASP A 459 4.36 -20.24 12.30
CA ASP A 459 5.38 -21.26 11.98
C ASP A 459 4.79 -22.67 11.79
N HIS A 460 3.69 -22.96 12.48
CA HIS A 460 2.84 -24.12 12.22
C HIS A 460 1.52 -23.67 11.59
N PRO A 461 1.49 -23.50 10.26
CA PRO A 461 0.35 -22.91 9.60
C PRO A 461 -0.89 -23.82 9.70
N HIS A 462 -2.06 -23.21 9.90
CA HIS A 462 -3.34 -23.94 10.03
C HIS A 462 -3.64 -24.82 8.82
N TYR A 463 -3.22 -24.37 7.64
CA TYR A 463 -3.23 -25.12 6.40
C TYR A 463 -2.01 -24.70 5.57
N TYR A 464 -1.54 -25.58 4.70
CA TYR A 464 -0.47 -25.25 3.78
C TYR A 464 -0.42 -26.23 2.63
N PHE A 465 0.07 -25.77 1.49
CA PHE A 465 0.42 -26.62 0.36
C PHE A 465 1.87 -27.01 0.46
N LYS A 466 2.15 -28.31 0.54
CA LYS A 466 3.51 -28.85 0.53
C LYS A 466 3.82 -29.40 -0.85
N SER A 467 5.01 -29.09 -1.38
CA SER A 467 5.53 -29.68 -2.61
C SER A 467 7.00 -30.04 -2.46
N ASN A 468 7.42 -31.16 -3.05
CA ASN A 468 8.85 -31.51 -3.04
C ASN A 468 9.66 -30.61 -3.97
N LYS A 469 9.07 -30.17 -5.09
CA LYS A 469 9.67 -29.23 -6.04
C LYS A 469 8.73 -28.07 -6.29
N MET A 470 9.18 -26.85 -6.04
CA MET A 470 8.42 -25.64 -6.28
C MET A 470 9.29 -24.63 -7.03
N LYS A 471 8.78 -24.04 -8.11
CA LYS A 471 9.40 -22.93 -8.84
C LYS A 471 8.47 -21.74 -8.79
N MET A 472 8.91 -20.64 -8.21
CA MET A 472 8.19 -19.40 -8.10
C MET A 472 8.79 -18.38 -9.07
N ILE A 473 7.94 -17.81 -9.92
CA ILE A 473 8.27 -16.67 -10.76
C ILE A 473 7.50 -15.47 -10.19
N PRO A 474 8.18 -14.51 -9.56
CA PRO A 474 7.57 -13.32 -8.98
C PRO A 474 6.61 -12.64 -9.97
N ASP A 475 5.47 -12.16 -9.46
CA ASP A 475 4.42 -11.48 -10.24
C ASP A 475 3.86 -12.28 -11.43
N LYS A 476 4.02 -13.60 -11.48
CA LYS A 476 3.47 -14.44 -12.55
C LYS A 476 2.76 -15.68 -12.00
N TYR A 477 3.53 -16.70 -11.61
CA TYR A 477 3.00 -17.98 -11.17
C TYR A 477 4.02 -18.80 -10.38
N ILE A 478 3.50 -19.72 -9.56
CA ILE A 478 4.21 -20.74 -8.80
C ILE A 478 3.87 -22.08 -9.42
N ILE A 479 4.88 -22.85 -9.79
CA ILE A 479 4.74 -24.21 -10.33
C ILE A 479 5.15 -25.18 -9.24
N ALA A 480 4.30 -26.16 -8.92
CA ALA A 480 4.55 -27.13 -7.87
C ALA A 480 4.28 -28.57 -8.36
N GLN A 481 5.19 -29.50 -8.02
CA GLN A 481 5.12 -30.89 -8.44
C GLN A 481 5.73 -31.86 -7.39
N PRO A 482 4.96 -32.85 -6.88
CA PRO A 482 3.50 -32.82 -6.68
C PRO A 482 3.13 -31.87 -5.52
N ILE A 483 1.91 -31.35 -5.51
CA ILE A 483 1.42 -30.43 -4.47
C ILE A 483 0.36 -31.11 -3.60
N ILE A 484 0.47 -31.00 -2.27
CA ILE A 484 -0.43 -31.63 -1.31
C ILE A 484 -0.92 -30.59 -0.31
N LEU A 485 -2.24 -30.40 -0.24
CA LEU A 485 -2.87 -29.60 0.80
C LEU A 485 -2.84 -30.36 2.13
N HIS A 486 -2.24 -29.73 3.13
CA HIS A 486 -2.30 -30.14 4.51
C HIS A 486 -3.21 -29.21 5.31
N ILE A 487 -4.05 -29.76 6.19
CA ILE A 487 -4.82 -29.00 7.19
C ILE A 487 -4.44 -29.56 8.56
N LYS A 488 -3.98 -28.69 9.48
CA LYS A 488 -3.47 -29.10 10.81
C LYS A 488 -2.44 -30.24 10.71
N GLY A 489 -1.60 -30.23 9.67
CA GLY A 489 -0.58 -31.24 9.41
C GLY A 489 -1.07 -32.54 8.74
N LEU A 490 -2.38 -32.72 8.57
CA LEU A 490 -2.96 -33.90 7.89
C LEU A 490 -3.07 -33.66 6.38
N PRO A 491 -2.55 -34.55 5.52
CA PRO A 491 -2.73 -34.44 4.07
C PRO A 491 -4.20 -34.72 3.69
N ILE A 492 -4.84 -33.80 2.98
CA ILE A 492 -6.26 -33.86 2.63
C ILE A 492 -6.44 -34.21 1.15
N ILE A 493 -5.76 -33.47 0.26
CA ILE A 493 -5.83 -33.68 -1.18
C ILE A 493 -4.48 -33.40 -1.83
N GLY A 494 -4.08 -34.25 -2.77
CA GLY A 494 -2.84 -34.13 -3.52
C GLY A 494 -3.10 -34.04 -5.02
N PHE A 495 -2.32 -33.21 -5.71
CA PHE A 495 -2.33 -33.10 -7.15
C PHE A 495 -0.93 -33.38 -7.70
N PRO A 496 -0.82 -34.08 -8.85
CA PRO A 496 0.48 -34.41 -9.42
C PRO A 496 1.24 -33.15 -9.87
N PHE A 497 0.54 -32.07 -10.20
CA PHE A 497 1.11 -30.82 -10.70
C PHE A 497 0.11 -29.66 -10.53
N ALA A 498 0.56 -28.47 -10.13
CA ALA A 498 -0.28 -27.26 -10.10
C ALA A 498 0.51 -26.00 -10.49
N ILE A 499 -0.20 -25.01 -11.06
CA ILE A 499 0.34 -23.68 -11.37
C ILE A 499 -0.49 -22.64 -10.62
N LEU A 500 -0.01 -22.17 -9.47
CA LEU A 500 -0.72 -21.18 -8.67
C LEU A 500 -0.38 -19.77 -9.19
N PRO A 501 -1.35 -18.90 -9.45
CA PRO A 501 -1.04 -17.52 -9.79
C PRO A 501 -0.37 -16.80 -8.62
N ASN A 502 0.48 -15.82 -8.92
CA ASN A 502 1.20 -15.04 -7.90
C ASN A 502 1.11 -13.53 -8.20
N LYS A 503 -0.09 -13.06 -8.55
CA LYS A 503 -0.41 -11.63 -8.74
C LYS A 503 -1.60 -11.30 -7.84
N GLY A 504 -1.39 -10.60 -6.73
CA GLY A 504 -2.49 -10.29 -5.81
C GLY A 504 -3.65 -9.53 -6.49
N GLY A 505 -4.89 -9.91 -6.15
CA GLY A 505 -6.09 -9.09 -6.39
C GLY A 505 -6.65 -9.05 -7.83
N GLN A 506 -6.19 -9.90 -8.74
CA GLN A 506 -6.71 -9.97 -10.13
C GLN A 506 -7.68 -11.14 -10.34
N ARG A 507 -8.54 -11.07 -11.38
CA ARG A 507 -9.40 -12.18 -11.81
C ARG A 507 -8.53 -13.38 -12.20
N GLN A 508 -8.59 -14.46 -11.43
CA GLN A 508 -7.76 -15.67 -11.63
C GLN A 508 -8.61 -16.93 -11.73
N SER A 509 -8.05 -18.02 -12.24
CA SER A 509 -8.80 -19.28 -12.40
C SER A 509 -8.49 -20.24 -11.26
N GLY A 510 -9.51 -20.82 -10.64
CA GLY A 510 -9.35 -21.99 -9.79
C GLY A 510 -10.61 -22.50 -9.11
N TRP A 511 -10.43 -23.25 -8.02
CA TRP A 511 -11.47 -24.07 -7.41
C TRP A 511 -12.29 -23.32 -6.36
N ILE A 512 -13.61 -23.32 -6.54
CA ILE A 512 -14.53 -22.76 -5.56
C ILE A 512 -14.88 -23.85 -4.54
N MET A 513 -14.54 -23.58 -3.27
CA MET A 513 -14.84 -24.47 -2.15
C MET A 513 -16.35 -24.57 -1.90
N PRO A 514 -16.87 -25.78 -1.63
CA PRO A 514 -18.28 -25.95 -1.35
C PRO A 514 -18.67 -25.42 0.02
N THR A 515 -19.96 -25.10 0.17
CA THR A 515 -20.62 -25.01 1.48
C THR A 515 -21.32 -26.32 1.79
N PHE A 516 -21.26 -26.76 3.04
CA PHE A 516 -21.94 -27.97 3.48
C PHE A 516 -23.15 -27.60 4.30
N GLY A 517 -24.20 -28.41 4.27
CA GLY A 517 -25.39 -28.11 5.05
C GLY A 517 -26.36 -29.27 5.12
N TYR A 518 -27.45 -29.00 5.82
CA TYR A 518 -28.57 -29.89 5.94
C TYR A 518 -29.87 -29.10 5.80
N SER A 519 -30.85 -29.68 5.12
CA SER A 519 -32.23 -29.19 5.15
C SER A 519 -33.19 -30.36 5.23
N GLU A 520 -34.37 -30.17 5.84
CA GLU A 520 -35.34 -31.26 5.97
C GLU A 520 -35.76 -31.84 4.60
N ARG A 521 -35.89 -30.97 3.59
CA ARG A 521 -36.37 -31.34 2.25
C ARG A 521 -35.30 -31.92 1.34
N ASN A 522 -34.08 -31.39 1.40
CA ASN A 522 -33.01 -31.82 0.49
C ASN A 522 -32.00 -32.77 1.15
N GLY A 523 -32.11 -32.99 2.47
CA GLY A 523 -31.18 -33.81 3.26
C GLY A 523 -29.81 -33.15 3.43
N THR A 524 -28.75 -33.96 3.51
CA THR A 524 -27.38 -33.44 3.54
C THR A 524 -26.94 -33.02 2.14
N TYR A 525 -26.25 -31.89 2.06
CA TYR A 525 -25.85 -31.34 0.78
C TYR A 525 -24.51 -30.65 0.83
N PHE A 526 -23.91 -30.52 -0.35
CA PHE A 526 -22.92 -29.49 -0.62
C PHE A 526 -23.41 -28.56 -1.73
N HIS A 527 -23.09 -27.28 -1.63
CA HIS A 527 -23.35 -26.29 -2.67
C HIS A 527 -22.06 -25.67 -3.17
N ASN A 528 -22.08 -25.22 -4.43
CA ASN A 528 -21.06 -24.36 -5.02
C ASN A 528 -19.66 -24.98 -5.14
N LEU A 529 -19.53 -26.31 -5.14
CA LEU A 529 -18.28 -26.95 -5.54
C LEU A 529 -18.08 -26.67 -7.04
N GLY A 530 -16.98 -26.05 -7.43
CA GLY A 530 -16.84 -25.72 -8.84
C GLY A 530 -15.51 -25.17 -9.25
N TYR A 531 -15.44 -24.74 -10.51
CA TYR A 531 -14.25 -24.15 -11.10
C TYR A 531 -14.60 -22.81 -11.74
N TYR A 532 -13.82 -21.80 -11.40
CA TYR A 532 -13.84 -20.48 -12.00
C TYR A 532 -12.69 -20.38 -13.00
N HIS A 533 -12.99 -19.96 -14.22
CA HIS A 533 -12.02 -19.91 -15.31
C HIS A 533 -12.07 -18.56 -16.02
N VAL A 534 -10.93 -17.91 -16.08
CA VAL A 534 -10.72 -16.67 -16.83
C VAL A 534 -10.21 -17.05 -18.21
N LEU A 535 -11.01 -16.77 -19.24
CA LEU A 535 -10.66 -17.07 -20.64
C LEU A 535 -9.74 -16.00 -21.22
N ASN A 536 -10.07 -14.73 -20.96
CA ASN A 536 -9.30 -13.55 -21.35
C ASN A 536 -9.69 -12.34 -20.47
N ASP A 537 -9.11 -11.17 -20.74
CA ASP A 537 -9.36 -9.94 -19.97
C ASP A 537 -10.83 -9.50 -19.94
N TYR A 538 -11.63 -9.92 -20.93
CA TYR A 538 -13.02 -9.51 -21.11
C TYR A 538 -14.04 -10.61 -20.79
N SER A 539 -13.63 -11.87 -20.60
CA SER A 539 -14.58 -12.99 -20.42
C SER A 539 -14.16 -14.03 -19.37
N GLU A 540 -15.15 -14.56 -18.66
CA GLU A 540 -14.98 -15.56 -17.61
C GLU A 540 -16.10 -16.62 -17.67
N ILE A 541 -15.77 -17.82 -17.22
CA ILE A 541 -16.69 -18.93 -17.02
C ILE A 541 -16.65 -19.32 -15.54
N LYS A 542 -17.81 -19.65 -14.98
CA LYS A 542 -17.96 -20.26 -13.67
C LYS A 542 -18.87 -21.46 -13.79
N VAL A 543 -18.39 -22.62 -13.37
CA VAL A 543 -19.16 -23.87 -13.35
C VAL A 543 -19.24 -24.33 -11.90
N LEU A 544 -20.45 -24.40 -11.35
CA LEU A 544 -20.70 -24.84 -9.99
C LEU A 544 -21.60 -26.08 -10.00
N SER A 545 -21.37 -26.97 -9.06
CA SER A 545 -22.17 -28.15 -8.79
C SER A 545 -22.64 -28.14 -7.35
N ASN A 546 -23.89 -28.52 -7.18
CA ASN A 546 -24.54 -28.75 -5.91
C ASN A 546 -25.04 -30.18 -5.91
N PHE A 547 -24.90 -30.85 -4.78
CA PHE A 547 -25.39 -32.20 -4.57
C PHE A 547 -26.25 -32.23 -3.33
N TYR A 548 -27.37 -32.93 -3.43
CA TYR A 548 -28.34 -33.14 -2.36
C TYR A 548 -28.62 -34.63 -2.26
N ASP A 549 -28.31 -35.26 -1.13
CA ASP A 549 -28.43 -36.72 -0.96
C ASP A 549 -29.85 -37.27 -1.16
N ARG A 550 -30.91 -36.49 -0.88
CA ARG A 550 -32.32 -36.87 -1.04
C ARG A 550 -32.97 -36.38 -2.34
N LYS A 551 -32.27 -35.58 -3.14
CA LYS A 551 -32.85 -34.92 -4.33
C LYS A 551 -32.04 -35.14 -5.60
N GLY A 552 -30.74 -34.93 -5.58
CA GLY A 552 -29.89 -35.09 -6.78
C GLY A 552 -28.93 -33.95 -6.99
N PHE A 553 -28.64 -33.64 -8.25
CA PHE A 553 -27.62 -32.67 -8.65
C PHE A 553 -28.24 -31.38 -9.17
N LYS A 554 -27.58 -30.26 -8.91
CA LYS A 554 -27.84 -28.99 -9.60
C LYS A 554 -26.53 -28.43 -10.11
N PHE A 555 -26.48 -28.12 -11.39
CA PHE A 555 -25.32 -27.54 -12.07
C PHE A 555 -25.64 -26.11 -12.49
N ASN A 556 -24.77 -25.19 -12.14
CA ASN A 556 -24.87 -23.79 -12.48
C ASN A 556 -23.68 -23.42 -13.38
N PHE A 557 -23.97 -23.10 -14.63
CA PHE A 557 -23.02 -22.54 -15.58
C PHE A 557 -23.25 -21.03 -15.68
N LYS A 558 -22.19 -20.23 -15.59
CA LYS A 558 -22.25 -18.78 -15.76
C LYS A 558 -21.09 -18.32 -16.63
N PHE A 559 -21.39 -17.75 -17.77
CA PHE A 559 -20.45 -17.08 -18.66
C PHE A 559 -20.70 -15.58 -18.59
N ARG A 560 -19.67 -14.78 -18.27
CA ARG A 560 -19.76 -13.32 -18.23
C ARG A 560 -18.76 -12.74 -19.21
N TYR A 561 -19.17 -11.67 -19.87
CA TYR A 561 -18.33 -10.96 -20.82
C TYR A 561 -18.58 -9.46 -20.73
N ASN A 562 -17.52 -8.66 -20.76
CA ASN A 562 -17.60 -7.20 -20.66
C ASN A 562 -16.40 -6.55 -21.35
N LYS A 563 -16.67 -5.79 -22.42
CA LYS A 563 -15.72 -4.94 -23.12
C LYS A 563 -16.20 -3.49 -23.02
N ARG A 564 -15.45 -2.67 -22.30
CA ARG A 564 -15.78 -1.26 -22.02
C ARG A 564 -16.12 -0.52 -23.31
N TYR A 565 -17.18 0.28 -23.26
CA TYR A 565 -17.72 1.08 -24.38
C TYR A 565 -18.16 0.29 -25.63
N ASN A 566 -18.31 -1.03 -25.53
CA ASN A 566 -18.74 -1.84 -26.67
C ASN A 566 -19.90 -2.76 -26.25
N TYR A 567 -19.63 -3.78 -25.44
CA TYR A 567 -20.67 -4.71 -25.01
C TYR A 567 -20.45 -5.23 -23.60
N SER A 568 -21.55 -5.63 -22.96
CA SER A 568 -21.55 -6.30 -21.67
C SER A 568 -22.67 -7.34 -21.66
N GLY A 569 -22.47 -8.43 -20.93
CA GLY A 569 -23.50 -9.44 -20.83
C GLY A 569 -23.11 -10.61 -19.93
N SER A 570 -24.11 -11.45 -19.70
CA SER A 570 -23.95 -12.71 -18.99
C SER A 570 -24.94 -13.73 -19.51
N PHE A 571 -24.45 -14.94 -19.71
CA PHE A 571 -25.25 -16.12 -19.96
C PHE A 571 -25.17 -17.00 -18.72
N SER A 572 -26.30 -17.44 -18.20
CA SER A 572 -26.36 -18.37 -17.08
C SER A 572 -27.35 -19.48 -17.38
N SER A 573 -26.95 -20.70 -17.03
CA SER A 573 -27.75 -21.90 -17.15
C SER A 573 -27.77 -22.61 -15.79
N THR A 574 -28.95 -22.96 -15.32
CA THR A 574 -29.12 -23.83 -14.15
C THR A 574 -29.81 -25.10 -14.60
N LEU A 575 -29.11 -26.22 -14.51
CA LEU A 575 -29.63 -27.55 -14.78
C LEU A 575 -29.84 -28.26 -13.45
N VAL A 576 -31.05 -28.76 -13.23
CA VAL A 576 -31.46 -29.48 -12.03
C VAL A 576 -31.82 -30.90 -12.46
N GLN A 577 -31.10 -31.87 -11.91
CA GLN A 577 -31.42 -33.29 -12.02
C GLN A 577 -32.00 -33.73 -10.67
N ASP A 578 -33.30 -34.00 -10.66
CA ASP A 578 -34.07 -34.34 -9.45
C ASP A 578 -34.59 -35.78 -9.53
N LEU A 579 -34.45 -36.53 -8.44
CA LEU A 579 -35.00 -37.87 -8.27
C LEU A 579 -36.51 -37.84 -8.46
N ASN A 580 -37.04 -38.85 -9.17
CA ASN A 580 -38.48 -39.00 -9.29
C ASN A 580 -39.12 -39.26 -7.91
N SER A 581 -40.32 -38.69 -7.71
CA SER A 581 -41.03 -38.60 -6.42
C SER A 581 -41.28 -39.94 -5.68
N GLY A 582 -41.08 -41.09 -6.33
CA GLY A 582 -41.19 -42.42 -5.72
C GLY A 582 -39.88 -43.08 -5.29
N SER A 583 -38.71 -42.47 -5.53
CA SER A 583 -37.40 -43.02 -5.17
C SER A 583 -36.69 -42.13 -4.16
N SER A 584 -36.29 -42.71 -3.02
CA SER A 584 -35.40 -42.08 -2.04
C SER A 584 -33.93 -42.51 -2.17
N ASP A 585 -33.63 -43.48 -3.04
CA ASP A 585 -32.28 -43.94 -3.29
C ASP A 585 -31.59 -43.07 -4.35
N ILE A 586 -30.54 -42.36 -3.93
CA ILE A 586 -29.71 -41.50 -4.79
C ILE A 586 -29.06 -42.26 -5.95
N LYS A 587 -28.87 -43.58 -5.86
CA LYS A 587 -28.34 -44.39 -6.96
C LYS A 587 -29.23 -44.35 -8.20
N ASN A 588 -30.53 -44.12 -8.02
CA ASN A 588 -31.49 -44.02 -9.13
C ASN A 588 -31.42 -42.69 -9.88
N ILE A 589 -30.56 -41.75 -9.48
CA ILE A 589 -30.46 -40.44 -10.16
C ILE A 589 -30.05 -40.56 -11.64
N PHE A 590 -29.33 -41.62 -12.01
CA PHE A 590 -28.90 -41.86 -13.40
C PHE A 590 -29.88 -42.72 -14.22
N SER A 591 -30.82 -43.40 -13.57
CA SER A 591 -31.79 -44.30 -14.22
C SER A 591 -33.22 -43.78 -14.20
N ASN A 592 -33.59 -42.97 -13.20
CA ASN A 592 -34.97 -42.55 -12.93
C ASN A 592 -35.02 -41.13 -12.33
N ALA A 593 -34.69 -40.11 -13.14
CA ALA A 593 -34.65 -38.70 -12.74
C ALA A 593 -35.36 -37.78 -13.75
N THR A 594 -35.80 -36.62 -13.27
CA THR A 594 -36.23 -35.51 -14.11
C THR A 594 -35.09 -34.53 -14.35
N GLN A 595 -35.08 -33.89 -15.52
CA GLN A 595 -34.12 -32.83 -15.85
C GLN A 595 -34.87 -31.53 -16.12
N ASN A 596 -34.54 -30.50 -15.34
CA ASN A 596 -35.14 -29.19 -15.45
C ASN A 596 -34.07 -28.13 -15.70
N ASN A 597 -34.32 -27.22 -16.65
CA ASN A 597 -33.35 -26.22 -17.08
C ASN A 597 -33.93 -24.81 -16.94
N ASN A 598 -33.08 -23.88 -16.52
CA ASN A 598 -33.32 -22.45 -16.60
C ASN A 598 -32.16 -21.80 -17.37
N LEU A 599 -32.47 -21.03 -18.40
CA LEU A 599 -31.52 -20.30 -19.23
C LEU A 599 -31.83 -18.81 -19.13
N ILE A 600 -30.87 -18.02 -18.68
CA ILE A 600 -30.95 -16.56 -18.63
C ILE A 600 -29.78 -15.98 -19.40
N TRP A 601 -30.05 -15.19 -20.43
CA TRP A 601 -29.04 -14.49 -21.20
C TRP A 601 -29.36 -13.01 -21.28
N SER A 602 -28.56 -12.21 -20.59
CA SER A 602 -28.63 -10.75 -20.61
C SER A 602 -27.48 -10.19 -21.45
N HIS A 603 -27.76 -9.28 -22.37
CA HIS A 603 -26.75 -8.61 -23.18
C HIS A 603 -27.12 -7.15 -23.40
N ASN A 604 -26.11 -6.29 -23.37
CA ASN A 604 -26.20 -4.88 -23.71
C ASN A 604 -25.04 -4.52 -24.62
N HIS A 605 -25.32 -3.85 -25.73
CA HIS A 605 -24.34 -3.50 -26.75
C HIS A 605 -24.57 -2.07 -27.19
N GLN A 606 -23.52 -1.25 -27.05
CA GLN A 606 -23.47 0.10 -27.56
C GLN A 606 -22.68 0.08 -28.88
N ILE A 607 -23.39 0.21 -30.00
CA ILE A 607 -22.78 0.23 -31.33
C ILE A 607 -22.10 1.59 -31.55
N ASP A 608 -22.78 2.68 -31.14
CA ASP A 608 -22.26 4.04 -31.11
C ASP A 608 -22.98 4.85 -29.99
N PRO A 609 -22.54 6.07 -29.61
CA PRO A 609 -23.20 6.87 -28.56
C PRO A 609 -24.70 7.15 -28.77
N THR A 610 -25.18 7.01 -30.00
CA THR A 610 -26.58 7.23 -30.40
C THR A 610 -27.35 5.94 -30.67
N GLN A 611 -26.69 4.77 -30.66
CA GLN A 611 -27.26 3.48 -31.04
C GLN A 611 -26.90 2.39 -30.06
N ASN A 612 -27.91 1.74 -29.48
CA ASN A 612 -27.72 0.61 -28.60
C ASN A 612 -28.80 -0.45 -28.81
N TYR A 613 -28.46 -1.68 -28.47
CA TYR A 613 -29.45 -2.72 -28.27
C TYR A 613 -29.14 -3.50 -27.00
N ASN A 614 -30.20 -4.01 -26.39
CA ASN A 614 -30.09 -4.93 -25.28
C ASN A 614 -31.12 -6.04 -25.47
N PHE A 615 -30.82 -7.20 -24.91
CA PHE A 615 -31.80 -8.24 -24.77
C PHE A 615 -31.62 -8.98 -23.45
N ASN A 616 -32.72 -9.50 -22.97
CA ASN A 616 -32.80 -10.39 -21.84
C ASN A 616 -33.64 -11.58 -22.29
N PHE A 617 -33.03 -12.73 -22.50
CA PHE A 617 -33.73 -13.98 -22.78
C PHE A 617 -33.83 -14.77 -21.48
N HIS A 618 -35.02 -15.22 -21.14
CA HIS A 618 -35.26 -16.02 -19.95
C HIS A 618 -36.22 -17.16 -20.29
N TYR A 619 -35.73 -18.39 -20.12
CA TYR A 619 -36.44 -19.62 -20.41
C TYR A 619 -36.37 -20.58 -19.23
N ILE A 620 -37.49 -21.21 -18.89
CA ILE A 620 -37.56 -22.33 -17.93
C ILE A 620 -38.20 -23.54 -18.62
N SER A 621 -37.74 -24.74 -18.30
CA SER A 621 -38.31 -25.98 -18.85
C SER A 621 -39.53 -26.49 -18.08
N LYS A 622 -39.69 -26.09 -16.80
CA LYS A 622 -40.77 -26.56 -15.91
C LYS A 622 -41.45 -25.38 -15.22
N ASN A 623 -42.78 -25.34 -15.22
CA ASN A 623 -43.55 -24.18 -14.74
C ASN A 623 -43.32 -23.80 -13.27
N ASP A 624 -42.99 -24.77 -12.41
CA ASP A 624 -42.72 -24.57 -10.99
C ASP A 624 -41.21 -24.49 -10.67
N PHE A 625 -40.34 -24.22 -11.67
CA PHE A 625 -38.88 -24.29 -11.55
C PHE A 625 -38.33 -23.58 -10.30
N TYR A 626 -38.79 -22.36 -10.04
CA TYR A 626 -38.34 -21.53 -8.94
C TYR A 626 -38.88 -21.94 -7.56
N GLN A 627 -39.99 -22.68 -7.52
CA GLN A 627 -40.61 -23.18 -6.29
C GLN A 627 -40.03 -24.54 -5.86
N GLN A 628 -39.20 -25.18 -6.68
CA GLN A 628 -38.49 -26.42 -6.34
C GLN A 628 -37.55 -26.22 -5.15
N SER A 629 -37.42 -27.23 -4.28
CA SER A 629 -36.64 -27.12 -3.04
C SER A 629 -35.12 -26.94 -3.26
N GLN A 630 -34.58 -27.40 -4.39
CA GLN A 630 -33.16 -27.24 -4.76
C GLN A 630 -32.83 -25.86 -5.35
N VAL A 631 -33.86 -25.11 -5.78
CA VAL A 631 -33.74 -23.80 -6.46
C VAL A 631 -34.23 -22.67 -5.54
N GLY A 632 -35.45 -22.78 -5.02
CA GLY A 632 -36.10 -21.82 -4.14
C GLY A 632 -35.72 -21.95 -2.66
N TYR A 633 -34.48 -22.30 -2.35
CA TYR A 633 -33.97 -22.30 -0.97
C TYR A 633 -33.97 -20.87 -0.39
N ASN A 634 -33.67 -19.87 -1.22
CA ASN A 634 -33.89 -18.45 -0.90
C ASN A 634 -35.37 -18.06 -1.16
N SER A 635 -35.96 -17.31 -0.23
CA SER A 635 -37.33 -16.80 -0.33
C SER A 635 -37.58 -15.94 -1.58
N GLU A 636 -36.59 -15.13 -2.01
CA GLU A 636 -36.76 -14.23 -3.15
C GLU A 636 -36.94 -15.00 -4.46
N THR A 637 -36.08 -16.00 -4.68
CA THR A 637 -36.18 -16.91 -5.82
C THR A 637 -37.53 -17.63 -5.84
N ARG A 638 -37.99 -18.12 -4.68
CA ARG A 638 -39.25 -18.87 -4.57
C ARG A 638 -40.50 -18.03 -4.86
N LEU A 639 -40.45 -16.71 -4.64
CA LEU A 639 -41.55 -15.79 -4.91
C LEU A 639 -41.60 -15.34 -6.39
N GLN A 640 -40.67 -15.78 -7.24
CA GLN A 640 -40.67 -15.44 -8.65
C GLN A 640 -41.81 -16.14 -9.41
N GLN A 641 -42.74 -15.36 -9.96
CA GLN A 641 -43.92 -15.87 -10.67
C GLN A 641 -43.97 -15.49 -12.16
N ASN A 642 -43.21 -14.49 -12.60
CA ASN A 642 -43.26 -14.00 -13.99
C ASN A 642 -41.88 -14.12 -14.65
N ILE A 643 -41.88 -14.50 -15.91
CA ILE A 643 -40.71 -14.60 -16.77
C ILE A 643 -40.86 -13.59 -17.90
N LEU A 644 -39.81 -12.79 -18.10
CA LEU A 644 -39.77 -11.80 -19.15
C LEU A 644 -38.58 -12.06 -20.06
N SER A 645 -38.87 -12.34 -21.31
CA SER A 645 -37.90 -12.22 -22.39
C SER A 645 -38.14 -10.91 -23.15
N ALA A 646 -37.11 -10.12 -23.42
CA ALA A 646 -37.24 -8.85 -24.12
C ALA A 646 -36.02 -8.55 -24.98
N PHE A 647 -36.23 -7.88 -26.11
CA PHE A 647 -35.20 -7.28 -26.95
C PHE A 647 -35.58 -5.83 -27.20
N ASN A 648 -34.67 -4.91 -26.89
CA ASN A 648 -34.84 -3.48 -27.12
C ASN A 648 -33.72 -2.98 -28.03
N TYR A 649 -34.07 -2.27 -29.08
CA TYR A 649 -33.15 -1.56 -29.95
C TYR A 649 -33.53 -0.07 -29.96
N ARG A 650 -32.55 0.80 -29.76
CA ARG A 650 -32.74 2.26 -29.76
C ARG A 650 -31.72 2.93 -30.67
N LYS A 651 -32.20 3.84 -31.52
CA LYS A 651 -31.37 4.81 -32.26
C LYS A 651 -31.92 6.22 -32.02
N SER A 652 -31.04 7.16 -31.75
CA SER A 652 -31.36 8.58 -31.66
C SER A 652 -30.57 9.40 -32.67
N TRP A 653 -31.14 10.49 -33.16
CA TRP A 653 -30.50 11.45 -34.04
C TRP A 653 -30.57 12.83 -33.40
N SER A 654 -29.52 13.20 -32.65
CA SER A 654 -29.46 14.43 -31.84
C SER A 654 -29.76 15.69 -32.65
N ASN A 655 -29.24 15.82 -33.87
CA ASN A 655 -29.42 17.03 -34.69
C ASN A 655 -30.88 17.30 -35.07
N SER A 656 -31.71 16.24 -35.11
CA SER A 656 -33.12 16.33 -35.49
C SER A 656 -34.08 16.08 -34.33
N ASP A 657 -33.56 15.83 -33.11
CA ASP A 657 -34.30 15.42 -31.93
C ASP A 657 -35.19 14.17 -32.15
N ASN A 658 -34.87 13.37 -33.16
CA ASN A 658 -35.61 12.16 -33.50
C ASN A 658 -35.04 10.94 -32.77
N SER A 659 -35.90 9.98 -32.46
CA SER A 659 -35.47 8.67 -31.99
C SER A 659 -36.45 7.57 -32.38
N ILE A 660 -35.92 6.38 -32.57
CA ILE A 660 -36.69 5.16 -32.79
C ILE A 660 -36.33 4.13 -31.72
N ASN A 661 -37.33 3.45 -31.20
CA ASN A 661 -37.20 2.37 -30.23
C ASN A 661 -38.04 1.17 -30.68
N ILE A 662 -37.39 0.05 -30.96
CA ILE A 662 -38.03 -1.22 -31.30
C ILE A 662 -37.95 -2.11 -30.06
N ASN A 663 -39.09 -2.56 -29.56
CA ASN A 663 -39.21 -3.47 -28.43
C ASN A 663 -39.94 -4.75 -28.87
N LEU A 664 -39.35 -5.89 -28.57
CA LEU A 664 -39.93 -7.22 -28.66
C LEU A 664 -39.99 -7.77 -27.25
N SER A 665 -41.13 -8.30 -26.81
CA SER A 665 -41.20 -8.88 -25.45
C SER A 665 -42.16 -10.05 -25.37
N ASP A 666 -41.89 -10.94 -24.44
CA ASP A 666 -42.67 -12.12 -24.10
C ASP A 666 -42.72 -12.24 -22.58
N SER A 667 -43.88 -11.98 -22.01
CA SER A 667 -44.16 -12.13 -20.59
C SER A 667 -44.96 -13.40 -20.38
N PHE A 668 -44.46 -14.29 -19.52
CA PHE A 668 -45.07 -15.58 -19.23
C PHE A 668 -45.18 -15.80 -17.72
N ASN A 669 -46.41 -16.03 -17.24
CA ASN A 669 -46.68 -16.48 -15.87
C ASN A 669 -46.93 -18.00 -15.87
N PRO A 670 -45.90 -18.82 -15.56
CA PRO A 670 -46.02 -20.27 -15.58
C PRO A 670 -47.00 -20.85 -14.54
N LEU A 671 -47.20 -20.17 -13.41
CA LEU A 671 -48.08 -20.66 -12.35
C LEU A 671 -49.55 -20.59 -12.77
N ILE A 672 -49.95 -19.53 -13.48
CA ILE A 672 -51.31 -19.39 -14.02
C ILE A 672 -51.59 -20.46 -15.09
N LYS A 673 -50.60 -20.82 -15.92
CA LYS A 673 -50.75 -21.87 -16.95
C LYS A 673 -51.18 -23.22 -16.36
N ASN A 674 -50.76 -23.54 -15.13
CA ASN A 674 -51.10 -24.79 -14.45
C ASN A 674 -52.49 -24.78 -13.80
N ASN A 675 -53.10 -23.62 -13.60
CA ASN A 675 -54.42 -23.53 -12.98
C ASN A 675 -55.49 -23.96 -14.00
N LYS A 676 -56.50 -24.73 -13.55
CA LYS A 676 -57.65 -25.06 -14.41
C LYS A 676 -58.57 -23.84 -14.50
N PRO A 677 -59.08 -23.47 -15.69
CA PRO A 677 -60.07 -22.39 -15.78
C PRO A 677 -61.35 -22.77 -15.06
N THR A 678 -61.91 -21.84 -14.31
CA THR A 678 -63.16 -22.02 -13.55
C THR A 678 -64.37 -21.34 -14.21
N SER A 679 -64.16 -20.69 -15.36
CA SER A 679 -65.19 -19.91 -16.06
C SER A 679 -64.98 -19.99 -17.57
N SER A 680 -66.04 -19.67 -18.33
CA SER A 680 -66.00 -19.51 -19.79
C SER A 680 -65.24 -18.27 -20.27
N VAL A 681 -64.75 -17.43 -19.35
CA VAL A 681 -63.87 -16.31 -19.65
C VAL A 681 -62.43 -16.82 -19.84
N PRO A 682 -61.75 -16.48 -20.95
CA PRO A 682 -60.38 -16.92 -21.18
C PRO A 682 -59.40 -16.31 -20.17
N VAL A 683 -58.57 -17.16 -19.57
CA VAL A 683 -57.49 -16.77 -18.65
C VAL A 683 -56.17 -16.79 -19.43
N PHE A 684 -55.57 -15.63 -19.65
CA PHE A 684 -54.32 -15.48 -20.39
C PHE A 684 -53.11 -15.59 -19.46
N TYR A 685 -52.18 -16.48 -19.78
CA TYR A 685 -50.96 -16.71 -19.00
C TYR A 685 -49.67 -16.24 -19.71
N ARG A 686 -49.74 -15.92 -21.01
CA ARG A 686 -48.60 -15.42 -21.80
C ARG A 686 -49.02 -14.28 -22.72
N ASN A 687 -48.24 -13.20 -22.74
CA ASN A 687 -48.42 -12.04 -23.61
C ASN A 687 -47.13 -11.79 -24.39
N MET A 688 -47.22 -11.86 -25.72
CA MET A 688 -46.11 -11.56 -26.63
C MET A 688 -46.38 -10.25 -27.36
N ILE A 689 -45.41 -9.36 -27.40
CA ILE A 689 -45.42 -8.10 -28.17
C ILE A 689 -44.37 -8.22 -29.27
N LEU A 690 -44.80 -8.35 -30.52
CA LEU A 690 -43.96 -8.65 -31.67
C LEU A 690 -44.51 -7.97 -32.95
N PRO A 691 -44.03 -6.79 -33.36
CA PRO A 691 -43.18 -5.86 -32.63
C PRO A 691 -43.94 -4.69 -31.98
N GLN A 692 -43.26 -3.96 -31.08
CA GLN A 692 -43.59 -2.58 -30.72
C GLN A 692 -42.54 -1.62 -31.29
N ILE A 693 -42.97 -0.63 -32.07
CA ILE A 693 -42.10 0.36 -32.71
C ILE A 693 -42.55 1.74 -32.28
N LYS A 694 -41.68 2.44 -31.54
CA LYS A 694 -41.89 3.82 -31.10
C LYS A 694 -41.01 4.76 -31.85
N PHE A 695 -41.60 5.72 -32.54
CA PHE A 695 -40.91 6.88 -33.08
C PHE A 695 -41.22 8.10 -32.21
N ASN A 696 -40.21 8.90 -31.88
CA ASN A 696 -40.37 10.09 -31.05
C ASN A 696 -39.56 11.25 -31.63
N HIS A 697 -40.27 12.32 -31.97
CA HIS A 697 -39.73 13.64 -32.25
C HIS A 697 -39.77 14.47 -30.97
N GLY A 698 -38.59 14.91 -30.51
CA GLY A 698 -38.41 15.70 -29.31
C GLY A 698 -39.14 17.04 -29.37
N SER A 699 -39.25 17.69 -28.22
CA SER A 699 -39.99 18.94 -28.14
C SER A 699 -39.18 20.08 -28.75
N ARG A 700 -39.70 20.72 -29.79
CA ARG A 700 -39.05 21.83 -30.49
C ARG A 700 -39.92 23.07 -30.51
N LEU A 701 -39.29 24.24 -30.57
CA LEU A 701 -39.99 25.50 -30.76
C LEU A 701 -40.76 25.48 -32.08
N LEU A 702 -42.06 25.74 -32.02
CA LEU A 702 -42.91 25.75 -33.21
C LEU A 702 -42.61 26.95 -34.11
N PHE A 703 -42.24 28.09 -33.53
CA PHE A 703 -42.02 29.36 -34.23
C PHE A 703 -40.58 29.89 -34.13
N GLY A 704 -39.63 29.04 -33.69
CA GLY A 704 -38.24 29.42 -33.47
C GLY A 704 -38.04 30.40 -32.30
N ASP A 705 -36.80 30.86 -32.15
CA ASP A 705 -36.40 31.76 -31.07
C ASP A 705 -36.98 33.17 -31.23
N GLY A 706 -37.44 33.75 -30.13
CA GLY A 706 -37.96 35.11 -30.10
C GLY A 706 -38.52 35.50 -28.73
N SER A 707 -38.83 36.79 -28.55
CA SER A 707 -39.31 37.35 -27.28
C SER A 707 -40.83 37.34 -27.11
N LYS A 708 -41.59 36.99 -28.17
CA LYS A 708 -43.05 37.01 -28.13
C LYS A 708 -43.60 35.76 -27.47
N TRP A 709 -44.82 35.87 -26.95
CA TRP A 709 -45.48 34.79 -26.21
C TRP A 709 -45.60 33.48 -27.01
N TYR A 710 -45.78 33.55 -28.33
CA TYR A 710 -45.86 32.36 -29.19
C TYR A 710 -44.50 31.70 -29.44
N ASN A 711 -43.38 32.40 -29.26
CA ASN A 711 -42.04 31.81 -29.29
C ASN A 711 -41.75 30.91 -28.07
N SER A 712 -42.67 30.83 -27.11
CA SER A 712 -42.61 29.86 -25.99
C SER A 712 -43.42 28.58 -26.23
N ILE A 713 -43.97 28.42 -27.45
CA ILE A 713 -44.78 27.25 -27.82
C ILE A 713 -43.86 26.18 -28.41
N TYR A 714 -43.87 25.03 -27.75
CA TYR A 714 -43.20 23.83 -28.20
C TYR A 714 -44.20 22.86 -28.82
N TYR A 715 -43.80 22.16 -29.87
CA TYR A 715 -44.50 21.00 -30.40
C TYR A 715 -43.68 19.73 -30.17
N GLY A 716 -44.34 18.58 -30.19
CA GLY A 716 -43.69 17.27 -30.23
C GLY A 716 -44.61 16.22 -30.82
N TYR A 717 -44.03 15.13 -31.31
CA TYR A 717 -44.77 14.08 -32.00
C TYR A 717 -44.22 12.69 -31.67
N ASN A 718 -45.12 11.79 -31.30
CA ASN A 718 -44.78 10.43 -30.90
C ASN A 718 -45.67 9.46 -31.67
N SER A 719 -45.13 8.40 -32.25
CA SER A 719 -45.89 7.31 -32.88
C SER A 719 -45.54 5.99 -32.20
N ASP A 720 -46.54 5.20 -31.80
CA ASP A 720 -46.36 3.90 -31.14
C ASP A 720 -47.20 2.85 -31.87
N TYR A 721 -46.56 2.07 -32.75
CA TYR A 721 -47.13 0.85 -33.32
C TYR A 721 -46.89 -0.31 -32.36
N LYS A 722 -47.94 -1.07 -32.06
CA LYS A 722 -47.84 -2.25 -31.19
C LYS A 722 -48.69 -3.38 -31.76
N ALA A 723 -48.10 -4.56 -31.87
CA ALA A 723 -48.81 -5.81 -32.14
C ALA A 723 -48.59 -6.78 -30.97
N SER A 724 -49.66 -7.46 -30.53
CA SER A 724 -49.59 -8.44 -29.45
C SER A 724 -50.37 -9.72 -29.73
N ARG A 725 -49.88 -10.81 -29.16
CA ARG A 725 -50.52 -12.11 -29.13
C ARG A 725 -50.60 -12.62 -27.69
N ASP A 726 -51.82 -12.84 -27.22
CA ASP A 726 -52.09 -13.43 -25.91
C ASP A 726 -52.40 -14.91 -26.06
N PHE A 727 -51.86 -15.75 -25.17
CA PHE A 727 -52.19 -17.17 -25.05
C PHE A 727 -52.83 -17.45 -23.69
N GLY A 728 -53.90 -18.23 -23.71
CA GLY A 728 -54.67 -18.60 -22.53
C GLY A 728 -55.43 -19.90 -22.75
N HIS A 729 -56.24 -20.26 -21.76
CA HIS A 729 -57.21 -21.34 -21.86
C HIS A 729 -58.61 -20.82 -21.52
N LEU A 730 -59.66 -21.49 -21.98
CA LEU A 730 -61.04 -21.21 -21.62
C LEU A 730 -61.78 -22.52 -21.34
N LEU A 731 -62.78 -22.48 -20.45
CA LEU A 731 -63.67 -23.61 -20.20
C LEU A 731 -64.88 -23.51 -21.12
N LEU A 732 -65.10 -24.51 -21.96
CA LEU A 732 -66.29 -24.63 -22.79
C LEU A 732 -67.48 -25.11 -21.95
N GLU A 733 -68.71 -24.88 -22.42
CA GLU A 733 -69.94 -25.29 -21.73
C GLU A 733 -70.04 -26.81 -21.52
N ASN A 734 -69.35 -27.61 -22.34
CA ASN A 734 -69.22 -29.05 -22.20
C ASN A 734 -68.15 -29.49 -21.18
N ASN A 735 -67.65 -28.58 -20.34
CA ASN A 735 -66.54 -28.77 -19.39
C ASN A 735 -65.18 -29.13 -20.02
N GLU A 736 -64.99 -28.96 -21.32
CA GLU A 736 -63.69 -29.13 -21.96
C GLU A 736 -62.85 -27.86 -21.88
N VAL A 737 -61.54 -28.02 -21.64
CA VAL A 737 -60.59 -26.90 -21.64
C VAL A 737 -60.01 -26.76 -23.05
N LYS A 738 -60.20 -25.58 -23.65
CA LYS A 738 -59.66 -25.25 -24.98
C LYS A 738 -58.64 -24.13 -24.90
N ASP A 739 -57.55 -24.25 -25.66
CA ASP A 739 -56.58 -23.17 -25.82
C ASP A 739 -57.20 -21.98 -26.56
N SER A 740 -56.94 -20.78 -26.04
CA SER A 740 -57.44 -19.51 -26.57
C SER A 740 -56.27 -18.62 -26.97
N THR A 741 -56.32 -18.09 -28.19
CA THR A 741 -55.35 -17.10 -28.67
C THR A 741 -56.03 -15.82 -29.11
N ARG A 742 -55.51 -14.68 -28.64
CA ARG A 742 -56.05 -13.37 -28.98
C ARG A 742 -54.98 -12.52 -29.65
N HIS A 743 -55.30 -12.01 -30.83
CA HIS A 743 -54.45 -11.10 -31.60
C HIS A 743 -54.96 -9.67 -31.45
N LYS A 744 -54.04 -8.72 -31.26
CA LYS A 744 -54.37 -7.30 -31.23
C LYS A 744 -53.27 -6.51 -31.92
N ASN A 745 -53.66 -5.42 -32.57
CA ASN A 745 -52.74 -4.45 -33.13
C ASN A 745 -53.23 -3.02 -32.83
N GLY A 746 -52.38 -2.04 -33.06
CA GLY A 746 -52.75 -0.65 -32.89
C GLY A 746 -51.60 0.30 -33.18
N ILE A 747 -51.90 1.47 -33.73
CA ILE A 747 -50.97 2.60 -33.83
C ILE A 747 -51.54 3.78 -33.08
N ASN A 748 -50.73 4.42 -32.24
CA ASN A 748 -51.08 5.68 -31.59
C ASN A 748 -50.11 6.77 -32.04
N HIS A 749 -50.60 7.76 -32.76
CA HIS A 749 -49.92 9.00 -33.08
C HIS A 749 -50.33 10.08 -32.10
N ARG A 750 -49.39 10.56 -31.27
CA ARG A 750 -49.61 11.64 -30.32
C ARG A 750 -48.85 12.88 -30.77
N PHE A 751 -49.58 13.92 -31.10
CA PHE A 751 -49.04 15.26 -31.28
C PHE A 751 -49.40 16.10 -30.06
N TYR A 752 -48.46 16.90 -29.55
CA TYR A 752 -48.76 17.81 -28.45
C TYR A 752 -48.16 19.19 -28.69
N LEU A 753 -48.89 20.21 -28.25
CA LEU A 753 -48.42 21.58 -28.14
C LEU A 753 -48.34 21.96 -26.67
N LYS A 754 -47.23 22.56 -26.26
CA LYS A 754 -47.00 23.05 -24.90
C LYS A 754 -46.53 24.48 -24.94
N GLY A 755 -47.26 25.37 -24.29
CA GLY A 755 -46.84 26.76 -24.05
C GLY A 755 -46.70 27.00 -22.55
N SER A 756 -45.60 27.60 -22.12
CA SER A 756 -45.36 27.97 -20.72
C SER A 756 -45.02 29.45 -20.63
N GLN A 757 -45.77 30.19 -19.83
CA GLN A 757 -45.57 31.63 -19.63
C GLN A 757 -45.62 31.97 -18.14
N LYS A 758 -44.84 32.98 -17.75
CA LYS A 758 -44.92 33.56 -16.40
C LYS A 758 -45.82 34.78 -16.43
N LEU A 759 -47.00 34.67 -15.84
CA LEU A 759 -47.90 35.80 -15.59
C LEU A 759 -47.42 36.55 -14.35
N PHE A 760 -47.27 37.87 -14.46
CA PHE A 760 -46.82 38.76 -13.37
C PHE A 760 -45.53 38.28 -12.67
N GLN A 761 -44.66 37.55 -13.38
CA GLN A 761 -43.40 36.94 -12.88
C GLN A 761 -43.53 35.89 -11.75
N HIS A 762 -44.69 35.77 -11.10
CA HIS A 762 -44.91 34.91 -9.93
C HIS A 762 -45.85 33.72 -10.17
N ILE A 763 -46.65 33.75 -11.25
CA ILE A 763 -47.62 32.71 -11.57
C ILE A 763 -47.18 32.02 -12.87
N ASN A 764 -46.89 30.73 -12.79
CA ASN A 764 -46.60 29.93 -13.97
C ASN A 764 -47.93 29.48 -14.59
N PHE A 765 -48.19 29.90 -15.82
CA PHE A 765 -49.33 29.49 -16.63
C PHE A 765 -48.84 28.56 -17.75
N ASN A 766 -49.29 27.30 -17.74
CA ASN A 766 -48.97 26.35 -18.79
C ASN A 766 -50.23 25.89 -19.52
N THR A 767 -50.17 25.95 -20.84
CA THR A 767 -51.18 25.41 -21.76
C THR A 767 -50.61 24.16 -22.42
N THR A 768 -51.37 23.07 -22.41
CA THR A 768 -51.05 21.84 -23.14
C THR A 768 -52.25 21.43 -23.97
N ILE A 769 -52.04 21.21 -25.27
CA ILE A 769 -53.02 20.62 -26.17
C ILE A 769 -52.45 19.28 -26.59
N ASN A 770 -53.17 18.19 -26.31
CA ASN A 770 -52.82 16.86 -26.75
C ASN A 770 -53.79 16.41 -27.84
N MET A 771 -53.25 15.85 -28.93
CA MET A 771 -54.01 15.21 -29.99
C MET A 771 -53.50 13.78 -30.15
N LEU A 772 -54.41 12.81 -30.15
CA LEU A 772 -54.13 11.39 -30.24
C LEU A 772 -54.94 10.80 -31.40
N GLU A 773 -54.24 10.41 -32.47
CA GLU A 773 -54.80 9.64 -33.57
C GLU A 773 -54.49 8.15 -33.37
N SER A 774 -55.53 7.32 -33.26
CA SER A 774 -55.45 5.88 -33.02
C SER A 774 -55.91 5.11 -34.26
N TRP A 775 -55.12 4.16 -34.73
CA TRP A 775 -55.44 3.27 -35.86
C TRP A 775 -55.51 1.82 -35.41
N ILE A 776 -56.46 1.06 -35.94
CA ILE A 776 -56.60 -0.38 -35.77
C ILE A 776 -56.86 -1.04 -37.13
N LEU A 777 -56.30 -2.23 -37.32
CA LEU A 777 -56.50 -3.02 -38.54
C LEU A 777 -57.13 -4.36 -38.13
N GLY A 778 -58.34 -4.63 -38.61
CA GLY A 778 -59.13 -5.73 -38.07
C GLY A 778 -59.95 -5.26 -36.87
N TYR A 779 -61.27 -5.14 -37.04
CA TYR A 779 -62.21 -4.84 -35.97
C TYR A 779 -63.47 -5.69 -36.09
N LYS A 780 -64.24 -5.71 -35.01
CA LYS A 780 -65.52 -6.42 -34.94
C LYS A 780 -66.66 -5.44 -35.11
N GLU A 781 -67.58 -5.72 -36.01
CA GLU A 781 -68.84 -4.98 -36.19
C GLU A 781 -69.96 -5.70 -35.46
N PRO A 782 -70.79 -5.01 -34.66
CA PRO A 782 -71.92 -5.64 -33.99
C PRO A 782 -73.00 -6.00 -35.00
N GLN A 783 -73.57 -7.20 -34.89
CA GLN A 783 -74.75 -7.56 -35.67
C GLN A 783 -76.00 -6.92 -35.06
N LEU A 784 -76.91 -6.47 -35.91
CA LEU A 784 -78.17 -5.85 -35.52
C LEU A 784 -79.33 -6.83 -35.77
N ASP A 785 -80.29 -6.86 -34.85
CA ASP A 785 -81.55 -7.58 -35.04
C ASP A 785 -82.51 -6.82 -35.99
N ALA A 786 -83.68 -7.38 -36.27
CA ALA A 786 -84.68 -6.75 -37.12
C ALA A 786 -85.22 -5.40 -36.58
N ASN A 787 -85.03 -5.12 -35.29
CA ASN A 787 -85.42 -3.88 -34.63
C ASN A 787 -84.26 -2.86 -34.53
N GLY A 788 -83.09 -3.19 -35.08
CA GLY A 788 -81.91 -2.35 -35.02
C GLY A 788 -81.29 -2.27 -33.63
N ILE A 789 -81.40 -3.32 -32.83
CA ILE A 789 -80.76 -3.53 -31.51
C ILE A 789 -79.55 -4.45 -31.69
N PHE A 790 -78.47 -4.24 -30.94
CA PHE A 790 -77.32 -5.14 -31.00
C PHE A 790 -77.67 -6.57 -30.53
N ILE A 791 -77.22 -7.58 -31.27
CA ILE A 791 -77.34 -8.98 -30.84
C ILE A 791 -76.16 -9.32 -29.94
N ASP A 792 -76.44 -9.75 -28.71
CA ASP A 792 -75.42 -10.05 -27.70
C ASP A 792 -74.38 -11.06 -28.20
N ASN A 793 -73.11 -10.70 -28.05
CA ASN A 793 -71.93 -11.51 -28.38
C ASN A 793 -71.83 -11.97 -29.85
N GLN A 794 -72.63 -11.41 -30.77
CA GLN A 794 -72.54 -11.69 -32.20
C GLN A 794 -71.91 -10.51 -32.95
N PHE A 795 -70.76 -10.79 -33.57
CA PHE A 795 -69.98 -9.77 -34.28
C PHE A 795 -69.46 -10.30 -35.61
N ASP A 796 -69.53 -9.48 -36.64
CA ASP A 796 -68.86 -9.72 -37.91
C ASP A 796 -67.41 -9.23 -37.84
N SER A 797 -66.47 -10.06 -38.26
CA SER A 797 -65.05 -9.67 -38.31
C SER A 797 -64.77 -8.93 -39.62
N SER A 798 -64.17 -7.75 -39.52
CA SER A 798 -63.85 -6.88 -40.65
C SER A 798 -62.36 -6.58 -40.67
N ASP A 799 -61.66 -6.95 -41.75
CA ASP A 799 -60.21 -6.72 -41.90
C ASP A 799 -59.85 -5.28 -42.33
N LYS A 800 -60.82 -4.36 -42.32
CA LYS A 800 -60.64 -2.96 -42.73
C LYS A 800 -59.85 -2.16 -41.68
N LEU A 801 -59.24 -1.06 -42.15
CA LEU A 801 -58.59 -0.06 -41.29
C LEU A 801 -59.65 0.91 -40.72
N LYS A 802 -59.63 1.13 -39.41
CA LYS A 802 -60.36 2.24 -38.76
C LYS A 802 -59.38 3.18 -38.05
N ARG A 803 -59.66 4.49 -38.10
CA ARG A 803 -58.86 5.55 -37.47
C ARG A 803 -59.74 6.51 -36.65
N ARG A 804 -59.17 7.06 -35.59
CA ARG A 804 -59.86 7.97 -34.67
C ARG A 804 -58.93 9.06 -34.16
N LEU A 805 -59.33 10.32 -34.30
CA LEU A 805 -58.64 11.47 -33.72
C LEU A 805 -59.37 11.92 -32.44
N THR A 806 -58.64 11.96 -31.33
CA THR A 806 -59.12 12.48 -30.04
C THR A 806 -58.17 13.55 -29.52
N GLY A 807 -58.59 14.33 -28.54
CA GLY A 807 -57.71 15.32 -27.93
C GLY A 807 -58.25 15.91 -26.64
N ASP A 808 -57.36 16.56 -25.90
CA ASP A 808 -57.65 17.24 -24.65
C ASP A 808 -56.85 18.55 -24.54
N LEU A 809 -57.46 19.52 -23.84
CA LEU A 809 -56.85 20.79 -23.48
C LEU A 809 -56.63 20.80 -21.97
N SER A 810 -55.42 21.15 -21.55
CA SER A 810 -55.06 21.33 -20.13
C SER A 810 -54.46 22.71 -19.92
N LEU A 811 -55.06 23.49 -19.02
CA LEU A 811 -54.58 24.78 -18.56
C LEU A 811 -54.19 24.65 -17.10
N SER A 812 -52.96 24.97 -16.75
CA SER A 812 -52.46 24.87 -15.37
C SER A 812 -51.89 26.20 -14.90
N MET A 813 -52.23 26.57 -13.67
CA MET A 813 -51.71 27.74 -12.98
C MET A 813 -51.12 27.31 -11.64
N GLY A 814 -49.92 27.78 -11.33
CA GLY A 814 -49.30 27.52 -10.03
C GLY A 814 -48.37 28.63 -9.59
N THR A 815 -48.23 28.78 -8.28
CA THR A 815 -47.28 29.70 -7.66
C THR A 815 -46.59 29.04 -6.47
N LYS A 816 -45.62 29.71 -5.86
CA LYS A 816 -44.94 29.27 -4.65
C LYS A 816 -44.95 30.39 -3.63
N LEU A 817 -45.49 30.09 -2.45
CA LEU A 817 -45.49 30.96 -1.28
C LEU A 817 -44.46 30.42 -0.28
N TYR A 818 -43.76 31.32 0.40
CA TYR A 818 -42.70 30.96 1.34
C TYR A 818 -43.00 31.57 2.71
N GLY A 819 -42.92 30.76 3.75
CA GLY A 819 -42.96 31.17 5.16
C GLY A 819 -41.75 30.62 5.91
N VAL A 820 -41.26 31.36 6.91
CA VAL A 820 -40.16 30.92 7.77
C VAL A 820 -40.58 31.14 9.22
N LEU A 821 -40.51 30.08 10.03
CA LEU A 821 -40.74 30.09 11.46
C LEU A 821 -39.42 29.82 12.17
N SER A 822 -38.91 30.78 12.91
CA SER A 822 -37.74 30.57 13.78
C SER A 822 -38.14 29.73 14.99
N THR A 823 -37.31 28.76 15.37
CA THR A 823 -37.51 27.87 16.52
C THR A 823 -36.15 27.47 17.08
N ASN A 824 -36.05 26.99 18.31
CA ASN A 824 -34.80 26.52 18.93
C ASN A 824 -34.96 25.13 19.56
N ILE A 825 -35.74 24.26 18.93
CA ILE A 825 -36.06 22.93 19.43
C ILE A 825 -35.09 21.90 18.81
N PHE A 826 -34.32 21.17 19.62
CA PHE A 826 -33.42 20.08 19.19
C PHE A 826 -32.50 20.43 17.99
N ASN A 827 -31.61 21.43 18.18
CA ASN A 827 -30.68 21.96 17.16
C ASN A 827 -31.32 22.54 15.89
N LEU A 828 -32.65 22.54 15.78
CA LEU A 828 -33.38 23.17 14.69
C LEU A 828 -33.56 24.66 14.98
N THR A 829 -33.03 25.52 14.11
CA THR A 829 -33.03 26.99 14.29
C THR A 829 -34.12 27.71 13.50
N ALA A 830 -34.56 27.11 12.38
CA ALA A 830 -35.68 27.61 11.61
C ALA A 830 -36.37 26.49 10.83
N ILE A 831 -37.68 26.63 10.65
CA ILE A 831 -38.50 25.82 9.77
C ILE A 831 -39.00 26.72 8.64
N ARG A 832 -38.59 26.43 7.40
CA ARG A 832 -39.13 27.05 6.21
C ARG A 832 -40.25 26.20 5.66
N HIS A 833 -41.43 26.79 5.51
CA HIS A 833 -42.59 26.20 4.85
C HIS A 833 -42.71 26.78 3.44
N VAL A 834 -42.82 25.91 2.44
CA VAL A 834 -43.06 26.29 1.04
C VAL A 834 -44.41 25.72 0.63
N VAL A 835 -45.38 26.61 0.38
CA VAL A 835 -46.71 26.23 -0.09
C VAL A 835 -46.74 26.42 -1.61
N SER A 836 -46.98 25.35 -2.35
CA SER A 836 -47.09 25.38 -3.81
C SER A 836 -48.52 25.01 -4.22
N PRO A 837 -49.46 25.98 -4.22
CA PRO A 837 -50.79 25.75 -4.74
C PRO A 837 -50.76 25.69 -6.27
N SER A 838 -51.54 24.79 -6.84
CA SER A 838 -51.78 24.75 -8.28
C SER A 838 -53.21 24.35 -8.61
N VAL A 839 -53.78 25.02 -9.61
CA VAL A 839 -55.09 24.72 -10.18
C VAL A 839 -54.88 24.26 -11.61
N THR A 840 -55.55 23.19 -12.02
CA THR A 840 -55.51 22.66 -13.38
C THR A 840 -56.93 22.51 -13.90
N TYR A 841 -57.24 23.19 -14.99
CA TYR A 841 -58.46 22.98 -15.75
C TYR A 841 -58.16 22.06 -16.93
N SER A 842 -58.89 20.95 -17.04
CA SER A 842 -58.75 20.02 -18.16
C SER A 842 -60.10 19.83 -18.85
N TYR A 843 -60.11 19.99 -20.16
CA TYR A 843 -61.28 19.84 -21.01
C TYR A 843 -61.07 18.73 -22.05
N ARG A 844 -62.06 17.85 -22.17
CA ARG A 844 -62.14 16.84 -23.23
C ARG A 844 -63.59 16.77 -23.73
N PRO A 845 -63.84 16.91 -25.04
CA PRO A 845 -65.18 16.76 -25.61
C PRO A 845 -65.63 15.29 -25.57
N ASP A 846 -66.91 15.07 -25.83
CA ASP A 846 -67.52 13.74 -25.91
C ASP A 846 -67.33 13.13 -27.31
N PHE A 847 -66.37 12.21 -27.47
CA PHE A 847 -66.06 11.58 -28.76
C PHE A 847 -67.07 10.50 -29.20
N SER A 848 -68.16 10.29 -28.45
CA SER A 848 -69.27 9.41 -28.84
C SER A 848 -70.38 10.10 -29.65
N GLN A 849 -70.30 11.43 -29.79
CA GLN A 849 -71.25 12.21 -30.59
C GLN A 849 -70.87 12.15 -32.07
N GLN A 850 -71.87 12.08 -32.95
CA GLN A 850 -71.65 12.05 -34.40
C GLN A 850 -71.09 13.36 -34.95
N ASN A 851 -71.32 14.50 -34.28
CA ASN A 851 -70.81 15.80 -34.69
C ASN A 851 -70.04 16.47 -33.54
N ILE A 852 -68.76 16.76 -33.74
CA ILE A 852 -67.92 17.47 -32.77
C ILE A 852 -67.21 18.62 -33.48
N PHE A 853 -67.39 19.83 -32.96
CA PHE A 853 -66.84 21.06 -33.54
C PHE A 853 -67.19 21.25 -35.04
N GLY A 854 -68.34 20.73 -35.50
CA GLY A 854 -68.80 20.81 -36.89
C GLY A 854 -68.26 19.71 -37.80
N LEU A 855 -67.52 18.73 -37.26
CA LEU A 855 -66.99 17.58 -37.98
C LEU A 855 -67.84 16.34 -37.70
N ASN A 856 -68.35 15.70 -38.75
CA ASN A 856 -69.01 14.41 -38.63
C ASN A 856 -67.97 13.31 -38.43
N ILE A 857 -68.06 12.60 -37.31
CA ILE A 857 -67.14 11.54 -36.89
C ILE A 857 -67.91 10.26 -36.61
N ASP A 858 -67.37 9.13 -37.08
CA ASP A 858 -67.96 7.80 -36.94
C ASP A 858 -67.02 6.88 -36.15
N TYR A 859 -66.85 7.21 -34.86
CA TYR A 859 -65.92 6.51 -33.97
C TYR A 859 -66.60 5.40 -33.16
N VAL A 860 -67.91 5.51 -32.94
CA VAL A 860 -68.75 4.54 -32.24
C VAL A 860 -70.06 4.39 -33.00
N THR A 861 -70.65 3.21 -32.94
CA THR A 861 -72.01 2.99 -33.45
C THR A 861 -73.00 2.93 -32.30
N LYS A 862 -74.24 3.39 -32.55
CA LYS A 862 -75.34 3.37 -31.59
C LYS A 862 -76.48 2.56 -32.16
N ASP A 863 -77.07 1.69 -31.35
CA ASP A 863 -78.28 0.99 -31.73
C ASP A 863 -79.52 1.86 -31.49
N SER A 864 -80.70 1.32 -31.80
CA SER A 864 -81.97 2.03 -31.61
C SER A 864 -82.37 2.21 -30.13
N SER A 865 -81.74 1.48 -29.21
CA SER A 865 -81.94 1.60 -27.77
C SER A 865 -81.02 2.64 -27.11
N GLY A 866 -79.98 3.08 -27.83
CA GLY A 866 -78.98 4.05 -27.38
C GLY A 866 -77.70 3.41 -26.84
N ASP A 867 -77.58 2.09 -26.88
CA ASP A 867 -76.37 1.36 -26.52
C ASP A 867 -75.24 1.70 -27.49
N ILE A 868 -74.02 1.83 -26.95
CA ILE A 868 -72.85 2.29 -27.70
C ILE A 868 -71.86 1.15 -27.88
N TYR A 869 -71.47 0.89 -29.12
CA TYR A 869 -70.38 -0.01 -29.45
C TYR A 869 -69.16 0.75 -30.00
N ASP A 870 -68.02 0.61 -29.32
CA ASP A 870 -66.75 1.25 -29.67
C ASP A 870 -65.81 0.26 -30.37
N TYR A 871 -65.49 0.54 -31.63
CA TYR A 871 -64.59 -0.27 -32.46
C TYR A 871 -63.17 -0.38 -31.89
N PHE A 872 -62.74 0.61 -31.11
CA PHE A 872 -61.39 0.67 -30.54
C PHE A 872 -61.29 -0.02 -29.17
N SER A 873 -62.42 -0.40 -28.58
CA SER A 873 -62.46 -1.03 -27.27
C SER A 873 -61.80 -2.41 -27.29
N GLY A 874 -61.04 -2.74 -26.24
CA GLY A 874 -60.37 -4.03 -26.11
C GLY A 874 -59.14 -4.25 -27.01
N ASN A 875 -58.77 -3.29 -27.86
CA ASN A 875 -57.57 -3.31 -28.70
C ASN A 875 -56.32 -2.77 -27.98
N LEU A 876 -55.20 -2.60 -28.69
CA LEU A 876 -53.95 -2.02 -28.13
C LEU A 876 -53.94 -0.49 -28.11
N VAL A 877 -54.96 0.14 -28.69
CA VAL A 877 -55.22 1.57 -28.57
C VAL A 877 -56.29 1.83 -27.51
N PRO A 878 -56.34 3.04 -26.91
CA PRO A 878 -57.38 3.37 -25.94
C PRO A 878 -58.80 3.27 -26.52
N SER A 879 -59.79 2.91 -25.71
CA SER A 879 -61.20 3.03 -26.08
C SER A 879 -61.60 4.49 -26.36
N THR A 880 -62.67 4.68 -27.13
CA THR A 880 -63.18 6.01 -27.49
C THR A 880 -63.67 6.69 -26.23
N PRO A 881 -63.16 7.90 -25.90
CA PRO A 881 -63.60 8.58 -24.71
C PRO A 881 -65.08 9.00 -24.83
N ILE A 882 -65.93 8.36 -24.05
CA ILE A 882 -67.36 8.67 -23.96
C ILE A 882 -67.55 9.76 -22.91
N GLY A 883 -68.48 10.68 -23.20
CA GLY A 883 -68.89 11.74 -22.30
C GLY A 883 -67.96 12.95 -22.30
N LYS A 884 -68.57 14.12 -22.15
CA LYS A 884 -67.86 15.38 -21.95
C LYS A 884 -67.18 15.35 -20.58
N ARG A 885 -65.90 15.76 -20.52
CA ARG A 885 -65.17 15.89 -19.26
C ARG A 885 -64.63 17.31 -19.11
N GLU A 886 -65.02 17.94 -18.02
CA GLU A 886 -64.48 19.22 -17.58
C GLU A 886 -64.02 19.01 -16.15
N SER A 887 -62.71 18.95 -15.87
CA SER A 887 -62.24 18.76 -14.50
C SER A 887 -61.35 19.89 -14.01
N TYR A 888 -61.62 20.34 -12.80
CA TYR A 888 -60.85 21.31 -12.03
C TYR A 888 -60.06 20.55 -10.97
N GLY A 889 -58.76 20.38 -11.19
CA GLY A 889 -57.83 19.80 -10.24
C GLY A 889 -57.24 20.86 -9.33
N PHE A 890 -57.30 20.64 -8.02
CA PHE A 890 -56.67 21.44 -6.99
C PHE A 890 -55.57 20.61 -6.35
N LYS A 891 -54.35 21.12 -6.33
CA LYS A 891 -53.22 20.50 -5.63
C LYS A 891 -52.58 21.52 -4.72
N LEU A 892 -52.39 21.13 -3.47
CA LEU A 892 -51.70 21.92 -2.46
C LEU A 892 -50.51 21.11 -1.94
N ASN A 893 -49.32 21.52 -2.35
CA ASN A 893 -48.08 20.87 -1.93
C ASN A 893 -47.39 21.71 -0.84
N ASN A 894 -47.15 21.12 0.32
CA ASN A 894 -46.53 21.74 1.47
C ASN A 894 -45.16 21.10 1.71
N ASP A 895 -44.08 21.83 1.45
CA ASP A 895 -42.73 21.38 1.77
C ASP A 895 -42.21 22.08 3.02
N PHE A 896 -41.78 21.30 4.00
CA PHE A 896 -41.15 21.79 5.22
C PHE A 896 -39.66 21.49 5.17
N TYR A 897 -38.84 22.52 5.27
CA TYR A 897 -37.39 22.42 5.38
C TYR A 897 -36.94 22.89 6.75
N GLY A 898 -36.03 22.16 7.38
CA GLY A 898 -35.40 22.53 8.64
C GLY A 898 -34.01 23.09 8.41
N LYS A 899 -33.62 24.10 9.19
CA LYS A 899 -32.24 24.56 9.32
C LYS A 899 -31.71 24.03 10.66
N ILE A 900 -30.79 23.08 10.62
CA ILE A 900 -30.19 22.48 11.81
C ILE A 900 -28.79 23.05 12.01
N PHE A 901 -28.43 23.35 13.26
CA PHE A 901 -27.08 23.72 13.65
C PHE A 901 -26.31 22.49 14.16
N THR A 902 -25.26 22.09 13.44
CA THR A 902 -24.42 20.93 13.78
C THR A 902 -22.97 21.27 13.44
N ASN A 903 -22.02 20.98 14.34
CA ASN A 903 -20.59 21.18 14.13
C ASN A 903 -20.19 22.61 13.74
N GLY A 904 -20.83 23.62 14.34
CA GLY A 904 -20.54 25.03 14.06
C GLY A 904 -21.18 25.59 12.78
N GLU A 905 -21.84 24.77 11.97
CA GLU A 905 -22.47 25.18 10.71
C GLU A 905 -23.97 24.91 10.68
N TYR A 906 -24.67 25.68 9.83
CA TYR A 906 -26.09 25.50 9.57
C TYR A 906 -26.34 24.65 8.32
N LYS A 907 -27.01 23.51 8.49
CA LYS A 907 -27.41 22.62 7.40
C LYS A 907 -28.90 22.70 7.12
N LYS A 908 -29.28 22.86 5.85
CA LYS A 908 -30.66 22.75 5.38
C LYS A 908 -31.02 21.29 5.14
N ILE A 909 -32.12 20.82 5.71
CA ILE A 909 -32.67 19.47 5.49
C ILE A 909 -34.14 19.55 5.07
N HIS A 910 -34.60 18.62 4.24
CA HIS A 910 -36.02 18.48 3.94
C HIS A 910 -36.66 17.60 5.01
N LEU A 911 -37.66 18.12 5.71
CA LEU A 911 -38.33 17.42 6.81
C LEU A 911 -39.44 16.56 6.26
N ILE A 912 -40.46 17.19 5.65
CA ILE A 912 -41.69 16.56 5.23
C ILE A 912 -42.21 17.26 3.98
N ASN A 913 -42.67 16.48 3.00
CA ASN A 913 -43.53 16.90 1.92
C ASN A 913 -44.94 16.38 2.20
N TRP A 914 -45.92 17.29 2.25
CA TRP A 914 -47.32 16.97 2.40
C TRP A 914 -48.12 17.50 1.20
N SER A 915 -48.52 16.59 0.33
CA SER A 915 -49.26 16.89 -0.90
C SER A 915 -50.72 16.46 -0.77
N ASN A 916 -51.62 17.43 -0.89
CA ASN A 916 -53.05 17.18 -0.97
C ASN A 916 -53.55 17.42 -2.40
N SER A 917 -54.38 16.53 -2.92
CA SER A 917 -55.01 16.69 -4.22
C SER A 917 -56.49 16.36 -4.18
N LEU A 918 -57.29 17.20 -4.82
CA LEU A 918 -58.72 17.09 -4.97
C LEU A 918 -59.09 17.45 -6.40
N SER A 919 -60.10 16.82 -6.98
CA SER A 919 -60.63 17.19 -8.29
C SER A 919 -62.14 17.33 -8.24
N TYR A 920 -62.65 18.31 -8.99
CA TYR A 920 -64.06 18.56 -9.17
C TYR A 920 -64.41 18.44 -10.65
N ASN A 921 -65.39 17.60 -10.97
CA ASN A 921 -65.89 17.43 -12.33
C ASN A 921 -67.40 17.71 -12.37
N PRO A 922 -67.83 18.90 -12.86
CA PRO A 922 -69.24 19.23 -12.98
C PRO A 922 -70.02 18.37 -13.98
N THR A 923 -69.36 17.65 -14.90
CA THR A 923 -70.06 16.84 -15.92
C THR A 923 -70.62 15.52 -15.38
N TYR A 924 -70.26 15.12 -14.15
CA TYR A 924 -70.83 13.93 -13.50
C TYR A 924 -72.16 14.25 -12.81
N GLU A 925 -73.13 13.34 -12.95
CA GLU A 925 -74.45 13.48 -12.31
C GLU A 925 -74.39 13.29 -10.79
N LYS A 926 -73.58 12.33 -10.33
CA LYS A 926 -73.34 12.03 -8.91
C LYS A 926 -71.85 12.05 -8.62
N PHE A 927 -71.49 12.38 -7.39
CA PHE A 927 -70.10 12.37 -6.91
C PHE A 927 -69.14 13.26 -7.71
N LYS A 928 -69.52 14.51 -7.90
CA LYS A 928 -68.73 15.50 -8.65
C LYS A 928 -67.33 15.75 -8.06
N LEU A 929 -67.13 15.55 -6.76
CA LEU A 929 -65.82 15.63 -6.10
C LEU A 929 -65.15 14.25 -6.03
N SER A 930 -63.86 14.20 -6.33
CA SER A 930 -63.05 13.01 -6.09
C SER A 930 -62.79 12.79 -4.60
N TYR A 931 -62.21 11.64 -4.26
CA TYR A 931 -61.54 11.46 -2.99
C TYR A 931 -60.49 12.56 -2.79
N LEU A 932 -60.33 13.02 -1.55
CA LEU A 932 -59.21 13.84 -1.15
C LEU A 932 -58.02 12.89 -0.90
N ASN A 933 -57.02 12.96 -1.76
CA ASN A 933 -55.78 12.20 -1.59
C ASN A 933 -54.75 13.07 -0.87
N SER A 934 -54.19 12.54 0.22
CA SER A 934 -53.16 13.16 1.04
C SER A 934 -51.94 12.25 1.09
N SER A 935 -50.83 12.72 0.55
CA SER A 935 -49.54 12.03 0.57
C SER A 935 -48.57 12.75 1.49
N LEU A 936 -48.02 12.03 2.46
CA LEU A 936 -47.05 12.48 3.44
C LEU A 936 -45.75 11.71 3.22
N ARG A 937 -44.70 12.41 2.78
CA ARG A 937 -43.39 11.83 2.54
C ARG A 937 -42.34 12.56 3.35
N SER A 938 -41.43 11.83 3.97
CA SER A 938 -40.26 12.40 4.65
C SER A 938 -38.99 11.70 4.19
N THR A 939 -37.94 12.52 4.01
CA THR A 939 -36.56 12.09 3.81
C THR A 939 -35.65 12.81 4.82
N LEU A 940 -36.12 12.89 6.07
CA LEU A 940 -35.46 13.63 7.15
C LEU A 940 -33.98 13.25 7.30
N SER A 941 -33.66 11.97 7.08
CA SER A 941 -32.29 11.46 6.97
C SER A 941 -32.29 10.12 6.22
N SER A 942 -31.11 9.60 5.86
CA SER A 942 -30.94 8.20 5.42
C SER A 942 -31.47 7.17 6.42
N ASN A 943 -31.73 7.59 7.66
CA ASN A 943 -32.07 6.73 8.79
C ASN A 943 -33.55 6.75 9.14
N LEU A 944 -34.35 7.66 8.56
CA LEU A 944 -35.79 7.70 8.74
C LEU A 944 -36.44 8.18 7.44
N ASN A 945 -37.09 7.25 6.76
CA ASN A 945 -37.86 7.49 5.56
C ASN A 945 -39.28 7.00 5.77
N PHE A 946 -40.27 7.82 5.46
CA PHE A 946 -41.65 7.34 5.42
C PHE A 946 -42.40 7.91 4.24
N ASN A 947 -43.37 7.13 3.78
CA ASN A 947 -44.33 7.48 2.75
C ASN A 947 -45.70 6.96 3.19
N ILE A 948 -46.63 7.87 3.44
CA ILE A 948 -47.99 7.56 3.89
C ILE A 948 -48.95 8.20 2.90
N ASN A 949 -49.77 7.38 2.25
CA ASN A 949 -50.83 7.80 1.34
C ASN A 949 -52.18 7.51 1.97
N LEU A 950 -53.01 8.55 2.09
CA LEU A 950 -54.34 8.50 2.69
C LEU A 950 -55.35 8.98 1.66
N ASN A 951 -56.38 8.19 1.41
CA ASN A 951 -57.52 8.62 0.59
C ASN A 951 -58.73 8.81 1.50
N TYR A 952 -59.36 9.98 1.40
CA TYR A 952 -60.57 10.31 2.15
C TYR A 952 -61.76 10.46 1.23
N ASP A 953 -62.87 9.80 1.55
CA ASP A 953 -64.16 10.02 0.93
C ASP A 953 -64.84 11.23 1.56
N LEU A 954 -65.23 12.18 0.72
CA LEU A 954 -65.94 13.38 1.14
C LEU A 954 -67.44 13.18 1.23
N TYR A 955 -67.96 12.03 0.78
CA TYR A 955 -69.38 11.74 0.75
C TYR A 955 -69.79 10.78 1.86
N LYS A 956 -71.06 10.84 2.26
CA LYS A 956 -71.65 9.92 3.23
C LYS A 956 -71.82 8.52 2.62
N THR A 957 -71.93 7.51 3.48
CA THR A 957 -72.29 6.15 3.10
C THR A 957 -73.52 5.67 3.87
N SER A 958 -74.39 4.92 3.19
CA SER A 958 -75.56 4.24 3.77
C SER A 958 -75.59 2.79 3.27
N ASN A 959 -75.68 1.82 4.18
CA ASN A 959 -75.60 0.38 3.87
C ASN A 959 -74.40 -0.01 2.97
N GLY A 960 -73.24 0.60 3.22
CA GLY A 960 -72.01 0.37 2.43
C GLY A 960 -71.97 1.10 1.08
N ILE A 961 -73.06 1.74 0.65
CA ILE A 961 -73.14 2.45 -0.63
C ILE A 961 -72.93 3.95 -0.41
N ARG A 962 -72.11 4.57 -1.25
CA ARG A 962 -71.89 6.02 -1.26
C ARG A 962 -73.19 6.72 -1.64
N ILE A 963 -73.57 7.76 -0.90
CA ILE A 963 -74.73 8.62 -1.22
C ILE A 963 -74.25 10.00 -1.65
N ASN A 964 -74.94 10.64 -2.59
CA ASN A 964 -74.50 11.91 -3.21
C ASN A 964 -74.74 13.13 -2.28
N GLU A 965 -74.33 13.01 -1.02
CA GLU A 965 -74.33 14.04 0.00
C GLU A 965 -72.95 14.15 0.63
N ILE A 966 -72.45 15.37 0.79
CA ILE A 966 -71.16 15.62 1.44
C ILE A 966 -71.29 15.25 2.93
N ALA A 967 -70.31 14.51 3.44
CA ALA A 967 -70.20 14.15 4.84
C ALA A 967 -69.71 15.35 5.66
N ASN A 968 -70.14 15.44 6.91
CA ASN A 968 -69.68 16.49 7.83
C ASN A 968 -68.18 16.39 8.13
N SER A 969 -67.59 15.20 7.98
CA SER A 969 -66.15 14.97 8.08
C SER A 969 -65.69 13.94 7.04
N PRO A 970 -64.53 14.14 6.37
CA PRO A 970 -63.97 13.18 5.44
C PRO A 970 -63.71 11.82 6.09
N ARG A 971 -64.22 10.74 5.49
CA ARG A 971 -64.01 9.37 5.97
C ARG A 971 -62.79 8.75 5.29
N LEU A 972 -61.85 8.18 6.04
CA LEU A 972 -60.71 7.45 5.46
C LEU A 972 -61.22 6.21 4.70
N SER A 973 -60.91 6.13 3.41
CA SER A 973 -61.28 4.99 2.55
C SER A 973 -60.13 3.99 2.39
N SER A 974 -58.89 4.47 2.34
CA SER A 974 -57.71 3.61 2.26
C SER A 974 -56.47 4.30 2.84
N LEU A 975 -55.59 3.49 3.41
CA LEU A 975 -54.27 3.88 3.91
C LEU A 975 -53.22 2.94 3.32
N ASN A 976 -52.14 3.51 2.79
CA ASN A 976 -50.94 2.77 2.43
C ASN A 976 -49.74 3.47 3.05
N SER A 977 -48.98 2.79 3.90
CA SER A 977 -47.81 3.36 4.55
C SER A 977 -46.59 2.47 4.38
N SER A 978 -45.45 3.06 4.04
CA SER A 978 -44.13 2.46 4.22
C SER A 978 -43.29 3.34 5.13
N ILE A 979 -42.78 2.78 6.21
CA ILE A 979 -41.92 3.47 7.18
C ILE A 979 -40.67 2.64 7.34
N GLN A 980 -39.53 3.20 7.00
CA GLN A 980 -38.22 2.62 7.23
C GLN A 980 -37.46 3.48 8.22
N PHE A 981 -36.93 2.86 9.27
CA PHE A 981 -35.98 3.53 10.15
C PHE A 981 -34.79 2.63 10.47
N LYS A 982 -33.63 3.26 10.60
CA LYS A 982 -32.33 2.64 10.84
C LYS A 982 -31.74 3.21 12.12
N LEU A 983 -31.47 2.34 13.08
CA LEU A 983 -30.79 2.64 14.32
C LEU A 983 -29.37 2.07 14.25
N PHE A 984 -28.39 2.76 14.84
CA PHE A 984 -27.01 2.27 14.91
C PHE A 984 -26.32 2.80 16.16
N GLY A 985 -25.42 2.00 16.72
CA GLY A 985 -24.51 2.42 17.78
C GLY A 985 -23.11 2.64 17.23
N LYS A 986 -22.61 3.89 17.27
CA LYS A 986 -21.21 4.18 16.95
C LYS A 986 -20.28 3.71 18.07
N GLN A 987 -19.09 3.24 17.70
CA GLN A 987 -17.99 3.10 18.66
C GLN A 987 -17.54 4.50 19.11
N ILE A 988 -17.57 4.76 20.42
CA ILE A 988 -16.86 5.91 21.00
C ILE A 988 -15.42 5.44 21.18
N ASP A 989 -14.62 5.57 20.12
CA ASP A 989 -13.16 5.53 20.26
C ASP A 989 -12.65 6.97 20.16
N ARG A 990 -11.99 7.40 21.24
CA ARG A 990 -11.14 8.58 21.25
C ARG A 990 -10.06 8.43 20.17
N PHE A 991 -9.96 9.41 19.28
CA PHE A 991 -8.81 9.72 18.42
C PHE A 991 -8.23 8.57 17.58
N GLN A 992 -8.70 8.44 16.34
CA GLN A 992 -7.84 8.49 15.15
C GLN A 992 -8.75 8.61 13.91
N ASP A 993 -8.93 9.86 13.46
CA ASP A 993 -9.26 10.11 12.06
C ASP A 993 -8.01 9.75 11.25
N THR A 994 -8.02 8.56 10.66
CA THR A 994 -7.30 8.32 9.41
C THR A 994 -8.36 8.01 8.36
N SER A 995 -8.72 9.07 7.63
CA SER A 995 -9.42 8.99 6.36
C SER A 995 -8.70 8.02 5.43
N LEU A 996 -9.27 6.82 5.26
CA LEU A 996 -9.15 6.11 4.00
C LEU A 996 -10.30 6.59 3.13
N ASP A 997 -9.99 7.55 2.27
CA ASP A 997 -10.77 7.85 1.08
C ASP A 997 -10.86 6.57 0.23
N SER A 998 -11.97 5.85 0.37
CA SER A 998 -12.46 4.96 -0.67
C SER A 998 -13.74 5.56 -1.23
N THR A 999 -13.58 6.57 -2.08
CA THR A 999 -14.53 6.84 -3.17
C THR A 999 -14.47 5.68 -4.16
N GLU A 1000 -14.94 4.51 -3.75
CA GLU A 1000 -15.40 3.49 -4.69
C GLU A 1000 -16.91 3.37 -4.53
N ASP A 1001 -17.60 3.75 -5.61
CA ASP A 1001 -19.01 3.55 -5.78
C ASP A 1001 -19.43 2.14 -5.32
N ASN A 1002 -20.33 2.10 -4.33
CA ASN A 1002 -21.06 0.94 -3.84
C ASN A 1002 -21.99 0.30 -4.91
N THR A 1003 -21.60 0.29 -6.18
CA THR A 1003 -22.29 -0.35 -7.29
C THR A 1003 -21.66 -1.68 -7.70
N ASN A 1004 -20.46 -2.00 -7.20
CA ASN A 1004 -19.80 -3.29 -7.34
C ASN A 1004 -19.58 -3.97 -5.99
N ALA A 1005 -20.60 -4.03 -5.13
CA ALA A 1005 -20.60 -5.02 -4.05
C ALA A 1005 -20.38 -6.39 -4.69
N ASN A 1006 -19.19 -6.95 -4.48
CA ASN A 1006 -18.79 -8.24 -5.02
C ASN A 1006 -19.92 -9.25 -4.77
N ILE A 1007 -20.43 -9.83 -5.85
CA ILE A 1007 -21.45 -10.91 -5.88
C ILE A 1007 -20.93 -12.19 -5.15
N TYR A 1008 -19.77 -12.11 -4.49
CA TYR A 1008 -19.01 -13.24 -3.97
C TYR A 1008 -19.24 -13.58 -2.50
N ASP A 1009 -19.80 -12.70 -1.68
CA ASP A 1009 -20.03 -13.05 -0.28
C ASP A 1009 -21.43 -12.68 0.21
N GLN A 1010 -22.39 -13.56 -0.13
CA GLN A 1010 -23.64 -13.73 0.64
C GLN A 1010 -23.37 -14.22 2.08
N TYR A 1011 -22.11 -14.43 2.43
CA TYR A 1011 -21.63 -15.06 3.65
C TYR A 1011 -20.81 -14.12 4.55
N GLU A 1012 -20.74 -12.82 4.20
CA GLU A 1012 -20.20 -11.76 5.06
C GLU A 1012 -21.28 -10.70 5.39
N PRO A 1013 -21.35 -10.22 6.64
CA PRO A 1013 -22.29 -9.17 7.01
C PRO A 1013 -21.81 -7.80 6.51
N ILE A 1014 -22.76 -7.00 6.02
CA ILE A 1014 -22.53 -5.67 5.46
C ILE A 1014 -22.49 -4.64 6.60
N LEU A 1015 -21.49 -4.71 7.49
CA LEU A 1015 -21.26 -3.68 8.50
C LEU A 1015 -20.08 -2.78 8.07
N THR A 1016 -20.39 -1.50 7.87
CA THR A 1016 -19.39 -0.44 7.73
C THR A 1016 -18.57 -0.32 9.01
N SER A 1017 -17.25 -0.21 8.91
CA SER A 1017 -16.25 -0.35 9.98
C SER A 1017 -16.51 0.38 11.31
N ASN A 1018 -17.36 1.42 11.37
CA ASN A 1018 -17.53 2.29 12.55
C ASN A 1018 -18.71 1.95 13.48
N ASN A 1019 -19.59 1.00 13.15
CA ASN A 1019 -20.79 0.69 13.96
C ASN A 1019 -20.67 -0.66 14.71
N LYS A 1020 -20.98 -0.68 16.01
CA LYS A 1020 -21.05 -1.92 16.82
C LYS A 1020 -22.31 -2.73 16.55
N TRP A 1021 -23.42 -2.05 16.25
CA TRP A 1021 -24.66 -2.68 15.85
C TRP A 1021 -25.46 -1.76 14.94
N GLN A 1022 -26.30 -2.37 14.13
CA GLN A 1022 -27.23 -1.71 13.22
C GLN A 1022 -28.57 -2.47 13.26
N ALA A 1023 -29.67 -1.75 13.44
CA ALA A 1023 -31.01 -2.32 13.35
C ALA A 1023 -31.80 -1.54 12.31
N THR A 1024 -32.28 -2.23 11.28
CA THR A 1024 -33.15 -1.67 10.24
C THR A 1024 -34.54 -2.27 10.39
N PHE A 1025 -35.53 -1.40 10.45
CA PHE A 1025 -36.92 -1.78 10.61
C PHE A 1025 -37.73 -1.20 9.45
N ASN A 1026 -38.45 -2.07 8.74
CA ASN A 1026 -39.39 -1.65 7.70
C ASN A 1026 -40.80 -2.06 8.11
N LEU A 1027 -41.68 -1.08 8.24
CA LEU A 1027 -43.10 -1.26 8.52
C LEU A 1027 -43.88 -0.93 7.25
N GLY A 1028 -44.67 -1.88 6.77
CA GLY A 1028 -45.55 -1.68 5.62
C GLY A 1028 -46.98 -2.01 5.98
N SER A 1029 -47.91 -1.08 5.79
CA SER A 1029 -49.33 -1.32 6.02
C SER A 1029 -50.18 -0.94 4.81
N PHE A 1030 -51.17 -1.76 4.54
CA PHE A 1030 -52.20 -1.56 3.53
C PHE A 1030 -53.56 -1.82 4.18
N PHE A 1031 -54.36 -0.77 4.29
CA PHE A 1031 -55.73 -0.85 4.76
C PHE A 1031 -56.65 -0.32 3.67
N ASN A 1032 -57.59 -1.13 3.22
CA ASN A 1032 -58.59 -0.73 2.25
C ASN A 1032 -59.99 -1.06 2.77
N PHE A 1033 -60.86 -0.07 2.84
CA PHE A 1033 -62.21 -0.30 3.32
C PHE A 1033 -63.06 -0.93 2.21
N ASN A 1034 -63.50 -2.17 2.44
CA ASN A 1034 -64.43 -2.85 1.55
C ASN A 1034 -65.86 -2.40 1.87
N ASN A 1035 -66.38 -1.52 1.03
CA ASN A 1035 -67.74 -0.98 1.13
C ASN A 1035 -68.83 -2.08 1.06
N SER A 1036 -68.64 -3.14 0.27
CA SER A 1036 -69.64 -4.20 0.08
C SER A 1036 -69.75 -5.15 1.28
N LEU A 1037 -68.62 -5.45 1.91
CA LEU A 1037 -68.55 -6.33 3.08
C LEU A 1037 -68.55 -5.56 4.41
N ASN A 1038 -68.60 -4.22 4.35
CA ASN A 1038 -68.51 -3.31 5.49
C ASN A 1038 -67.35 -3.62 6.46
N GLN A 1039 -66.21 -4.06 5.91
CA GLN A 1039 -65.03 -4.46 6.68
C GLN A 1039 -63.75 -3.92 6.03
N TRP A 1040 -62.70 -3.80 6.83
CA TRP A 1040 -61.38 -3.43 6.35
C TRP A 1040 -60.63 -4.67 5.88
N ASP A 1041 -60.15 -4.63 4.64
CA ASP A 1041 -59.08 -5.51 4.19
C ASP A 1041 -57.76 -4.94 4.72
N LYS A 1042 -56.99 -5.76 5.45
CA LYS A 1042 -55.84 -5.32 6.22
C LYS A 1042 -54.65 -6.24 5.99
N ASP A 1043 -53.56 -5.66 5.53
CA ASP A 1043 -52.24 -6.27 5.56
C ASP A 1043 -51.28 -5.33 6.30
N PHE A 1044 -50.58 -5.86 7.28
CA PHE A 1044 -49.57 -5.13 8.02
C PHE A 1044 -48.40 -6.07 8.29
N TRP A 1045 -47.25 -5.73 7.72
CA TRP A 1045 -46.03 -6.48 7.89
C TRP A 1045 -44.92 -5.61 8.48
N PHE A 1046 -44.01 -6.29 9.17
CA PHE A 1046 -42.85 -5.73 9.82
C PHE A 1046 -41.62 -6.55 9.46
N ASP A 1047 -40.68 -5.96 8.74
CA ASP A 1047 -39.35 -6.54 8.55
C ASP A 1047 -38.38 -5.95 9.58
N SER A 1048 -37.57 -6.81 10.18
CA SER A 1048 -36.48 -6.46 11.08
C SER A 1048 -35.20 -7.10 10.58
N ASN A 1049 -34.17 -6.29 10.35
CA ASN A 1049 -32.81 -6.73 10.05
C ASN A 1049 -31.89 -6.19 11.13
N LEU A 1050 -31.27 -7.07 11.91
CA LEU A 1050 -30.42 -6.74 13.03
C LEU A 1050 -29.02 -7.28 12.78
N ASP A 1051 -28.03 -6.40 12.71
CA ASP A 1051 -26.63 -6.74 12.51
C ASP A 1051 -25.83 -6.29 13.74
N PHE A 1052 -25.16 -7.22 14.41
CA PHE A 1052 -24.39 -6.98 15.63
C PHE A 1052 -22.96 -7.48 15.46
N ASN A 1053 -21.98 -6.65 15.82
CA ASN A 1053 -20.61 -7.10 16.09
C ASN A 1053 -20.53 -7.46 17.58
N ILE A 1054 -20.74 -8.73 17.92
CA ILE A 1054 -20.70 -9.23 19.30
C ILE A 1054 -19.29 -9.02 19.89
N THR A 1055 -18.25 -9.27 19.08
CA THR A 1055 -16.83 -9.00 19.41
C THR A 1055 -16.11 -8.52 18.15
N LYS A 1056 -14.81 -8.15 18.25
CA LYS A 1056 -13.97 -7.77 17.10
C LYS A 1056 -13.98 -8.80 15.94
N HIS A 1057 -14.21 -10.07 16.25
CA HIS A 1057 -14.16 -11.18 15.29
C HIS A 1057 -15.47 -11.99 15.22
N TRP A 1058 -16.56 -11.52 15.82
CA TRP A 1058 -17.85 -12.22 15.72
C TRP A 1058 -18.92 -11.22 15.32
N SER A 1059 -19.59 -11.54 14.22
CA SER A 1059 -20.72 -10.79 13.71
C SER A 1059 -21.94 -11.71 13.64
N LEU A 1060 -23.09 -11.19 14.05
CA LEU A 1060 -24.38 -11.85 14.04
C LEU A 1060 -25.34 -11.01 13.23
N SER A 1061 -25.97 -11.60 12.22
CA SER A 1061 -27.08 -11.01 11.48
C SER A 1061 -28.34 -11.83 11.72
N TYR A 1062 -29.43 -11.16 12.07
CA TYR A 1062 -30.75 -11.75 12.22
C TYR A 1062 -31.73 -10.96 11.38
N SER A 1063 -32.37 -11.62 10.42
CA SER A 1063 -33.47 -11.01 9.66
C SER A 1063 -34.77 -11.75 9.90
N ALA A 1064 -35.86 -11.03 10.06
CA ALA A 1064 -37.19 -11.60 10.26
C ALA A 1064 -38.28 -10.72 9.64
N ARG A 1065 -39.30 -11.36 9.07
CA ARG A 1065 -40.54 -10.74 8.60
C ARG A 1065 -41.70 -11.28 9.41
N PHE A 1066 -42.48 -10.38 9.98
CA PHE A 1066 -43.67 -10.67 10.76
C PHE A 1066 -44.91 -10.19 9.99
N ASN A 1067 -45.94 -11.02 9.93
CA ASN A 1067 -47.29 -10.57 9.62
C ASN A 1067 -47.94 -10.16 10.95
N VAL A 1068 -48.15 -8.86 11.13
CA VAL A 1068 -48.68 -8.30 12.38
C VAL A 1068 -50.17 -8.61 12.53
N VAL A 1069 -50.89 -8.78 11.42
CA VAL A 1069 -52.33 -9.10 11.44
C VAL A 1069 -52.57 -10.53 11.89
N SER A 1070 -51.83 -11.50 11.36
CA SER A 1070 -51.96 -12.91 11.77
C SER A 1070 -51.12 -13.27 13.00
N SER A 1071 -50.23 -12.37 13.46
CA SER A 1071 -49.27 -12.62 14.54
C SER A 1071 -48.30 -13.78 14.25
N GLU A 1072 -47.91 -13.94 12.98
CA GLU A 1072 -47.05 -15.03 12.51
C GLU A 1072 -45.73 -14.53 11.93
N ILE A 1073 -44.66 -15.29 12.14
CA ILE A 1073 -43.38 -15.07 11.45
C ILE A 1073 -43.51 -15.66 10.05
N VAL A 1074 -43.29 -14.85 9.02
CA VAL A 1074 -43.37 -15.26 7.60
C VAL A 1074 -42.03 -15.80 7.10
N ARG A 1075 -40.92 -15.17 7.51
CA ARG A 1075 -39.55 -15.64 7.29
C ARG A 1075 -38.64 -15.19 8.40
N HIS A 1076 -37.63 -15.97 8.75
CA HIS A 1076 -36.47 -15.48 9.49
C HIS A 1076 -35.22 -16.29 9.15
N ASN A 1077 -34.06 -15.66 9.30
CA ASN A 1077 -32.76 -16.30 9.20
C ASN A 1077 -31.83 -15.73 10.26
N LEU A 1078 -30.86 -16.54 10.64
CA LEU A 1078 -29.79 -16.17 11.55
C LEU A 1078 -28.47 -16.53 10.88
N MET A 1079 -27.52 -15.61 10.89
CA MET A 1079 -26.21 -15.78 10.29
C MET A 1079 -25.15 -15.36 11.29
N ILE A 1080 -24.22 -16.26 11.55
CA ILE A 1080 -23.07 -16.03 12.41
C ILE A 1080 -21.84 -16.05 11.52
N TYR A 1081 -21.05 -14.99 11.59
CA TYR A 1081 -19.84 -14.83 10.83
C TYR A 1081 -18.65 -14.61 11.76
N ARG A 1082 -17.54 -15.27 11.46
CA ARG A 1082 -16.25 -15.05 12.13
C ARG A 1082 -15.12 -15.11 11.13
N PRO A 1083 -14.40 -13.99 10.90
CA PRO A 1083 -13.10 -14.06 10.28
C PRO A 1083 -12.14 -14.72 11.29
N LEU A 1084 -11.60 -15.88 10.93
CA LEU A 1084 -10.49 -16.51 11.65
C LEU A 1084 -9.17 -15.98 11.07
N HIS A 1085 -8.05 -16.51 11.56
CA HIS A 1085 -6.71 -16.08 11.17
C HIS A 1085 -6.48 -16.19 9.64
N CYS A 1086 -6.58 -17.41 9.08
CA CYS A 1086 -6.45 -17.65 7.63
C CYS A 1086 -7.69 -18.28 7.01
N TRP A 1087 -8.70 -18.49 7.83
CA TRP A 1087 -9.95 -19.12 7.45
C TRP A 1087 -11.08 -18.14 7.68
N MET A 1088 -12.18 -18.38 6.99
CA MET A 1088 -13.42 -17.66 7.18
C MET A 1088 -14.47 -18.69 7.57
N PHE A 1089 -15.17 -18.42 8.67
CA PHE A 1089 -16.27 -19.24 9.15
C PHE A 1089 -17.57 -18.46 8.97
N SER A 1090 -18.55 -19.08 8.30
CA SER A 1090 -19.91 -18.55 8.21
C SER A 1090 -20.90 -19.68 8.45
N PHE A 1091 -21.81 -19.47 9.38
CA PHE A 1091 -22.89 -20.39 9.71
C PHE A 1091 -24.21 -19.66 9.51
N GLN A 1092 -25.08 -20.19 8.67
CA GLN A 1092 -26.40 -19.62 8.45
C GLN A 1092 -27.47 -20.67 8.74
N TRP A 1093 -28.47 -20.26 9.49
CA TRP A 1093 -29.57 -21.08 9.96
C TRP A 1093 -30.91 -20.50 9.50
N TYR A 1094 -31.76 -21.39 9.02
CA TYR A 1094 -33.12 -21.13 8.61
C TYR A 1094 -34.03 -21.99 9.51
N PRO A 1095 -34.76 -21.41 10.47
CA PRO A 1095 -35.46 -22.22 11.47
C PRO A 1095 -36.71 -22.96 10.98
N GLY A 1096 -37.13 -22.80 9.72
CA GLY A 1096 -38.34 -23.41 9.17
C GLY A 1096 -39.61 -22.70 9.65
N ILE A 1097 -40.54 -22.45 8.73
CA ILE A 1097 -41.80 -21.75 9.03
C ILE A 1097 -42.97 -22.46 8.36
N GLY A 1098 -44.13 -22.41 9.03
CA GLY A 1098 -45.39 -22.98 8.57
C GLY A 1098 -45.52 -24.49 8.80
N PRO A 1099 -46.69 -25.07 8.51
CA PRO A 1099 -47.05 -26.46 8.88
C PRO A 1099 -46.17 -27.55 8.23
N ASN A 1100 -45.35 -27.22 7.22
CA ASN A 1100 -44.49 -28.16 6.51
C ASN A 1100 -42.98 -27.87 6.70
N ASN A 1101 -42.61 -27.08 7.72
CA ASN A 1101 -41.23 -26.66 8.03
C ASN A 1101 -40.44 -26.25 6.77
N PHE A 1102 -41.07 -25.48 5.89
CA PHE A 1102 -40.54 -25.28 4.54
C PHE A 1102 -39.28 -24.42 4.60
N GLY A 1103 -38.13 -25.05 4.33
CA GLY A 1103 -36.83 -24.39 4.34
C GLY A 1103 -36.13 -24.40 5.69
N SER A 1104 -36.50 -25.30 6.62
CA SER A 1104 -35.67 -25.54 7.80
C SER A 1104 -34.33 -26.17 7.39
N GLY A 1105 -33.26 -25.67 7.98
CA GLY A 1105 -31.92 -26.17 7.71
C GLY A 1105 -30.81 -25.23 8.15
N PHE A 1106 -29.58 -25.67 7.98
CA PHE A 1106 -28.40 -24.85 8.20
C PHE A 1106 -27.38 -25.06 7.09
N GLN A 1107 -26.53 -24.07 6.91
CA GLN A 1107 -25.36 -24.14 6.04
C GLN A 1107 -24.12 -23.63 6.78
N LEU A 1108 -23.02 -24.29 6.51
CA LEU A 1108 -21.71 -24.05 7.06
C LEU A 1108 -20.73 -23.85 5.90
N LEU A 1109 -20.11 -22.67 5.89
CA LEU A 1109 -19.01 -22.33 5.01
C LEU A 1109 -17.74 -22.22 5.84
N ILE A 1110 -16.72 -22.97 5.45
CA ILE A 1110 -15.36 -22.81 5.94
C ILE A 1110 -14.44 -22.71 4.72
N LYS A 1111 -13.90 -21.52 4.44
CA LYS A 1111 -13.00 -21.29 3.30
C LYS A 1111 -11.72 -20.56 3.71
N VAL A 1112 -10.68 -20.64 2.90
CA VAL A 1112 -9.45 -19.86 3.07
C VAL A 1112 -9.75 -18.38 2.80
N LYS A 1113 -9.21 -17.50 3.65
CA LYS A 1113 -9.45 -16.04 3.57
C LYS A 1113 -8.72 -15.39 2.39
N ASN A 1114 -7.49 -15.81 2.09
CA ASN A 1114 -6.71 -15.22 1.00
C ASN A 1114 -7.32 -15.63 -0.38
N PRO A 1115 -7.70 -14.65 -1.22
CA PRO A 1115 -8.32 -14.92 -2.53
C PRO A 1115 -7.40 -15.65 -3.51
N ASP A 1116 -6.08 -15.41 -3.48
CA ASP A 1116 -5.12 -16.04 -4.41
C ASP A 1116 -5.06 -17.56 -4.21
N LEU A 1117 -5.37 -18.02 -2.98
CA LEU A 1117 -5.39 -19.42 -2.60
C LEU A 1117 -6.75 -20.11 -2.77
N GLN A 1118 -7.79 -19.34 -3.11
CA GLN A 1118 -9.06 -19.92 -3.58
C GLN A 1118 -8.90 -20.42 -5.03
N ASP A 1119 -7.98 -19.84 -5.81
CA ASP A 1119 -7.89 -20.07 -7.24
C ASP A 1119 -6.74 -21.02 -7.67
N ILE A 1120 -6.75 -22.27 -7.17
CA ILE A 1120 -5.76 -23.29 -7.59
C ILE A 1120 -6.03 -23.76 -9.04
N ARG A 1121 -5.06 -23.56 -9.94
CA ARG A 1121 -5.11 -24.05 -11.32
C ARG A 1121 -4.42 -25.41 -11.46
N LEU A 1122 -5.12 -26.37 -12.05
CA LEU A 1122 -4.53 -27.60 -12.58
C LEU A 1122 -4.42 -27.46 -14.10
N LYS A 1123 -3.20 -27.47 -14.63
CA LYS A 1123 -2.96 -27.45 -16.08
C LYS A 1123 -2.40 -28.82 -16.46
N HIS A 1124 -3.18 -29.64 -17.14
CA HIS A 1124 -2.65 -30.76 -17.91
C HIS A 1124 -2.31 -30.22 -19.30
N THR A 1125 -1.03 -30.16 -19.65
CA THR A 1125 -0.62 -29.90 -21.03
C THR A 1125 -0.78 -31.18 -21.82
N GLU A 1126 -1.80 -31.22 -22.68
CA GLU A 1126 -1.78 -31.90 -23.97
C GLU A 1126 -3.00 -31.45 -24.80
N GLY A 1127 -2.76 -30.95 -26.01
CA GLY A 1127 -3.70 -30.99 -27.14
C GLY A 1127 -4.85 -29.99 -27.19
N ASN A 1128 -4.87 -29.19 -28.26
CA ASN A 1128 -5.99 -28.36 -28.74
C ASN A 1128 -7.38 -28.96 -28.51
N MET A 1129 -8.32 -28.16 -28.00
CA MET A 1129 -9.72 -28.26 -28.41
C MET A 1129 -10.39 -26.89 -28.44
N PHE A 1130 -10.78 -26.50 -29.66
CA PHE A 1130 -11.54 -25.34 -30.10
C PHE A 1130 -10.75 -24.05 -30.36
N GLY A 1131 -10.10 -24.03 -31.52
CA GLY A 1131 -10.12 -22.84 -32.36
C GLY A 1131 -11.50 -22.66 -32.98
N PHE A 1132 -12.18 -21.60 -32.56
CA PHE A 1132 -13.13 -20.77 -33.32
C PHE A 1132 -13.18 -19.40 -32.67
#